data_AF-A0AAE0UIX8-F1
#
_entry.id   AF-A0AAE0UIX8-F1
#
_cell.length_a   1.000
_cell.length_b   1.000
_cell.length_c   1.000
_cell.angle_alpha   90.00
_cell.angle_beta   90.00
_cell.angle_gamma   90.00
#
_symmetry.space_group_name_H-M   'P 1'
#
loop_
_entity.id
_entity.type
_entity.pdbx_description
1 polymer ?
#
loop_
_entity_poly.entity_id
_entity_poly.type
_entity_poly.pdbx_seq_one_letter_code
_entity_poly.pdbx_strand_id
1 'polypeptide(L)'
;MEWTRFLCCLALFFLSASASTIETLDKIDDLKTKAFGQEYPRHGLLLLHWLANHISISQSEDILLHFVPARQDYGFRYYESSNETSSPLPYLDDSSDRAYYSLGSLSSKAVRTKLPPYVTQDYYNAFEDPKRDLDRIVLRVYRTNPSRADKVYITQAVSNEQDADYDPDETFEINPNLLTQIQILKSPLDIIQILESHAIGAQNSDDPRLVLSKDQLLYHLKNSDKRLQTIFEDPGIRWLLILAGYDIDNRYNIHKKTWSCSADEPIRHDQISRDPETLCEGHSTVKIEVKSTEDGYAKILWSGLPKNIIEKNSTIVLFSSDTSSELMRFTEIRGQTSGSYETYLALNHGIHPRLVVFNFVFDHGFFGLHYSVIWRGSQFDEANRVIPTEITGYKASLQLYTVGGYACARIYIRKSFTDWRRKFANSWVSFYSSAKDLDQNYEHYQWVTSFNKADNTEEYLIYEYMSSMSIGPGVQARFIFSSGLKMERQNLFCGFLFNMILTSAAAIQTLQDIKDLENTTTSMKEFPRHGLMLLHWFANTVDVDSGGDMELHFDPGQGSYGLHCYEDTDKRAPFDASESLYYSLGDLDRRSARMLPFYVLQDFHHSGESPQKNVDRVLLQVQKSNPRKVEKVYMTEYHKDQSQGRSYNPDETYEISVKLLIQIRALGTDIACETYDPRLDFSLCEYLNHQQKAAKVLMVYPQVPGLEWFLTLAGYNIDPRLNIFLQASFCAFNQTTNPNDNCSPPSNGISDVMHNNVKLEVKSTSGGYAKITWSGIPENVARMKLKIGIYKGRTNTDPLKEYPLKDRTYGSIDTTVPLNPGLHVQLLQSEKIPYYFFFRTTYYTMIWKGPELDEANGIPPVNIRGYQSSLQLYTKNGYACARLYIKKSFMNWKNVFNNAWVAIYASKTDDNAKYKEYEWSINFEKSPKDDCPLDYEIYQYESSVHIGLGVQARFMLTSHYGSEKARTAPWEE
;
A
#
# COMPACT_ATOMS: atom_id res chain seq x y z
N MET A 1 53.50 36.08 -62.59
CA MET A 1 53.19 35.79 -61.17
C MET A 1 51.79 36.31 -60.90
N GLU A 2 50.76 35.70 -61.51
CA GLU A 2 49.38 36.24 -61.45
C GLU A 2 48.31 35.24 -61.96
N TRP A 3 48.45 33.94 -61.68
CA TRP A 3 47.47 32.92 -62.11
C TRP A 3 47.08 31.91 -61.02
N THR A 4 47.37 32.21 -59.74
CA THR A 4 47.00 31.35 -58.59
C THR A 4 46.00 31.99 -57.63
N ARG A 5 45.53 33.22 -57.89
CA ARG A 5 44.56 33.90 -57.00
C ARG A 5 43.09 33.82 -57.43
N PHE A 6 42.80 33.39 -58.65
CA PHE A 6 41.41 33.30 -59.14
C PHE A 6 40.71 31.95 -58.87
N LEU A 7 41.46 30.86 -58.69
CA LEU A 7 40.87 29.55 -58.35
C LEU A 7 40.57 29.36 -56.86
N CYS A 8 41.25 30.10 -55.96
CA CYS A 8 40.91 30.05 -54.53
C CYS A 8 39.60 30.80 -54.21
N CYS A 9 39.19 31.80 -55.01
CA CYS A 9 37.96 32.54 -54.76
C CYS A 9 36.70 31.78 -55.22
N LEU A 10 36.80 30.86 -56.18
CA LEU A 10 35.69 30.00 -56.60
C LEU A 10 35.55 28.73 -55.75
N ALA A 11 36.63 28.26 -55.11
CA ALA A 11 36.57 27.17 -54.13
C ALA A 11 36.15 27.64 -52.71
N LEU A 12 36.31 28.92 -52.39
CA LEU A 12 35.84 29.51 -51.12
C LEU A 12 34.35 29.92 -51.13
N PHE A 13 33.66 29.83 -52.28
CA PHE A 13 32.21 30.07 -52.37
C PHE A 13 31.35 28.81 -52.22
N PHE A 14 31.94 27.62 -52.04
CA PHE A 14 31.23 26.36 -51.78
C PHE A 14 31.51 25.74 -50.40
N LEU A 15 32.01 26.55 -49.47
CA LEU A 15 32.01 26.25 -48.03
C LEU A 15 31.01 27.17 -47.31
N SER A 16 29.82 27.38 -47.90
CA SER A 16 28.65 27.59 -47.06
C SER A 16 28.38 26.25 -46.41
N ALA A 17 28.71 26.11 -45.12
CA ALA A 17 28.10 25.09 -44.30
C ALA A 17 26.59 25.21 -44.53
N SER A 18 26.02 24.22 -45.21
CA SER A 18 24.57 24.06 -45.31
C SER A 18 24.10 23.89 -43.87
N ALA A 19 23.75 24.97 -43.19
CA ALA A 19 22.96 24.89 -41.99
C ALA A 19 21.68 24.18 -42.45
N SER A 20 21.52 22.90 -42.10
CA SER A 20 20.32 22.14 -42.42
C SER A 20 19.16 22.83 -41.72
N THR A 21 18.42 23.66 -42.47
CA THR A 21 17.20 24.28 -41.97
C THR A 21 16.17 23.18 -41.80
N ILE A 22 15.70 22.96 -40.56
CA ILE A 22 14.60 22.01 -40.31
C ILE A 22 13.42 22.42 -41.17
N GLU A 23 12.85 21.47 -41.90
CA GLU A 23 11.62 21.70 -42.64
C GLU A 23 10.47 22.02 -41.65
N THR A 24 9.75 23.10 -41.93
CA THR A 24 8.59 23.52 -41.13
C THR A 24 7.31 23.07 -41.82
N LEU A 25 6.47 22.34 -41.10
CA LEU A 25 5.16 21.87 -41.57
C LEU A 25 4.09 22.90 -41.20
N ASP A 26 3.40 23.44 -42.20
CA ASP A 26 2.43 24.53 -42.07
C ASP A 26 0.98 24.05 -41.95
N LYS A 27 0.65 22.92 -42.59
CA LYS A 27 -0.72 22.41 -42.72
C LYS A 27 -0.80 20.92 -42.48
N ILE A 28 -2.00 20.41 -42.17
CA ILE A 28 -2.22 18.97 -41.99
C ILE A 28 -1.82 18.16 -43.24
N ASP A 29 -1.96 18.73 -44.43
CA ASP A 29 -1.58 18.09 -45.70
C ASP A 29 -0.08 17.74 -45.75
N ASP A 30 0.77 18.55 -45.12
CA ASP A 30 2.22 18.37 -45.08
C ASP A 30 2.62 17.10 -44.29
N LEU A 31 1.73 16.59 -43.43
CA LEU A 31 1.96 15.35 -42.67
C LEU A 31 1.88 14.10 -43.56
N LYS A 32 1.17 14.14 -44.69
CA LYS A 32 0.88 12.96 -45.55
C LYS A 32 2.11 12.20 -46.01
N THR A 33 3.24 12.88 -46.14
CA THR A 33 4.48 12.29 -46.64
C THR A 33 5.51 12.02 -45.56
N LYS A 34 5.15 12.16 -44.28
CA LYS A 34 6.07 12.03 -43.13
C LYS A 34 5.76 10.75 -42.38
N ALA A 35 6.76 10.03 -41.85
CA ALA A 35 6.51 8.74 -41.21
C ALA A 35 5.79 8.84 -39.85
N PHE A 36 5.84 10.01 -39.21
CA PHE A 36 5.35 10.29 -37.86
C PHE A 36 3.86 9.92 -37.68
N GLY A 37 3.59 8.84 -36.94
CA GLY A 37 2.23 8.41 -36.61
C GLY A 37 1.35 7.91 -37.76
N GLN A 38 1.89 7.62 -38.95
CA GLN A 38 1.08 7.34 -40.16
C GLN A 38 0.45 5.95 -40.25
N GLU A 39 0.90 5.00 -39.45
CA GLU A 39 0.43 3.61 -39.52
C GLU A 39 0.29 3.02 -38.11
N TYR A 40 -0.56 2.00 -37.97
CA TYR A 40 -0.57 1.20 -36.74
C TYR A 40 0.78 0.50 -36.53
N PRO A 41 1.38 0.50 -35.33
CA PRO A 41 0.90 1.04 -34.05
C PRO A 41 1.54 2.39 -33.64
N ARG A 42 2.06 3.17 -34.60
CA ARG A 42 2.64 4.50 -34.34
C ARG A 42 1.58 5.45 -33.78
N HIS A 43 1.94 6.20 -32.75
CA HIS A 43 1.01 7.02 -31.96
C HIS A 43 1.20 8.53 -32.20
N GLY A 44 2.13 8.93 -33.06
CA GLY A 44 2.52 10.33 -33.30
C GLY A 44 1.36 11.27 -33.64
N LEU A 45 0.49 10.91 -34.59
CA LEU A 45 -0.67 11.73 -34.95
C LEU A 45 -1.67 11.87 -33.79
N LEU A 46 -1.83 10.82 -32.98
CA LEU A 46 -2.69 10.83 -31.78
C LEU A 46 -2.08 11.73 -30.70
N LEU A 47 -0.75 11.73 -30.56
CA LEU A 47 -0.01 12.60 -29.66
C LEU A 47 -0.05 14.07 -30.13
N LEU A 48 0.01 14.31 -31.43
CA LEU A 48 -0.12 15.66 -32.00
C LEU A 48 -1.54 16.22 -31.83
N HIS A 49 -2.57 15.38 -32.04
CA HIS A 49 -3.95 15.71 -31.68
C HIS A 49 -4.07 16.06 -30.20
N TRP A 50 -3.47 15.25 -29.32
CA TRP A 50 -3.44 15.53 -27.89
C TRP A 50 -2.80 16.90 -27.62
N LEU A 51 -1.61 17.18 -28.15
CA LEU A 51 -0.92 18.45 -27.92
C LEU A 51 -1.77 19.64 -28.38
N ALA A 52 -2.27 19.61 -29.61
CA ALA A 52 -3.06 20.70 -30.19
C ALA A 52 -4.27 21.05 -29.31
N ASN A 53 -4.88 20.05 -28.65
CA ASN A 53 -6.03 20.25 -27.77
C ASN A 53 -5.69 20.65 -26.31
N HIS A 54 -4.41 20.74 -25.95
CA HIS A 54 -3.93 21.11 -24.60
C HIS A 54 -3.08 22.39 -24.61
N ILE A 55 -3.22 23.20 -25.66
CA ILE A 55 -2.55 24.48 -25.83
C ILE A 55 -3.54 25.57 -26.27
N SER A 56 -3.12 26.81 -26.15
CA SER A 56 -3.76 27.96 -26.81
C SER A 56 -2.71 28.72 -27.62
N ILE A 57 -3.10 29.17 -28.81
CA ILE A 57 -2.23 29.93 -29.70
C ILE A 57 -2.74 31.36 -29.71
N SER A 58 -1.86 32.30 -29.40
CA SER A 58 -2.20 33.73 -29.39
C SER A 58 -2.22 34.31 -30.81
N GLN A 59 -2.73 35.55 -30.95
CA GLN A 59 -2.66 36.29 -32.21
C GLN A 59 -1.22 36.58 -32.67
N SER A 60 -0.24 36.56 -31.75
CA SER A 60 1.19 36.67 -32.05
C SER A 60 1.87 35.30 -32.26
N GLU A 61 1.09 34.24 -32.47
CA GLU A 61 1.55 32.86 -32.68
C GLU A 61 2.30 32.24 -31.48
N ASP A 62 2.29 32.91 -30.31
CA ASP A 62 2.83 32.33 -29.09
C ASP A 62 1.99 31.14 -28.62
N ILE A 63 2.67 30.05 -28.24
CA ILE A 63 2.05 28.81 -27.78
C ILE A 63 2.00 28.82 -26.25
N LEU A 64 0.79 28.89 -25.69
CA LEU A 64 0.52 28.77 -24.26
C LEU A 64 0.10 27.33 -23.93
N LEU A 65 0.90 26.65 -23.12
CA LEU A 65 0.64 25.29 -22.65
C LEU A 65 -0.32 25.32 -21.45
N HIS A 66 -1.30 24.42 -21.43
CA HIS A 66 -2.19 24.21 -20.27
C HIS A 66 -1.59 23.25 -19.23
N PHE A 67 -0.27 23.04 -19.32
CA PHE A 67 0.53 22.15 -18.48
C PHE A 67 1.94 22.69 -18.34
N VAL A 68 2.74 22.06 -17.48
CA VAL A 68 4.11 22.48 -17.14
C VAL A 68 5.09 21.34 -17.43
N PRO A 69 5.80 21.35 -18.58
CA PRO A 69 6.80 20.32 -18.91
C PRO A 69 7.91 20.18 -17.86
N ALA A 70 8.38 21.29 -17.29
CA ALA A 70 9.41 21.31 -16.23
C ALA A 70 9.00 20.61 -14.92
N ARG A 71 7.68 20.43 -14.71
CA ARG A 71 7.09 19.68 -13.60
C ARG A 71 6.91 18.18 -13.93
N GLN A 72 7.23 17.78 -15.16
CA GLN A 72 6.97 16.44 -15.71
C GLN A 72 5.48 16.09 -15.78
N ASP A 73 4.63 17.09 -16.03
CA ASP A 73 3.24 16.86 -16.39
C ASP A 73 3.18 15.89 -17.59
N TYR A 74 2.22 14.97 -17.62
CA TYR A 74 2.12 13.91 -18.65
C TYR A 74 3.37 13.03 -18.85
N GLY A 75 4.40 13.17 -18.01
CA GLY A 75 5.67 12.46 -18.13
C GLY A 75 6.68 13.12 -19.08
N PHE A 76 6.53 14.42 -19.40
CA PHE A 76 7.57 15.18 -20.11
C PHE A 76 8.93 14.98 -19.43
N ARG A 77 9.97 14.77 -20.24
CA ARG A 77 11.35 14.63 -19.77
C ARG A 77 12.18 15.81 -20.26
N TYR A 78 13.10 16.28 -19.42
CA TYR A 78 14.09 17.25 -19.85
C TYR A 78 14.96 16.65 -20.94
N TYR A 79 15.20 17.43 -21.98
CA TYR A 79 16.07 17.06 -23.08
C TYR A 79 17.44 17.70 -22.85
N GLU A 80 18.42 16.88 -22.50
CA GLU A 80 19.79 17.31 -22.22
C GLU A 80 20.59 17.34 -23.53
N SER A 81 21.06 18.54 -23.91
CA SER A 81 21.99 18.71 -25.03
C SER A 81 23.34 18.10 -24.64
N SER A 82 23.69 16.93 -25.17
CA SER A 82 25.01 16.36 -24.96
C SER A 82 26.05 17.16 -25.77
N ASN A 83 27.21 17.40 -25.15
CA ASN A 83 28.25 18.29 -25.67
C ASN A 83 28.69 17.98 -27.12
N GLU A 84 28.62 19.03 -27.94
CA GLU A 84 29.47 19.43 -29.08
C GLU A 84 29.69 18.56 -30.33
N THR A 85 29.25 17.30 -30.47
CA THR A 85 29.46 16.61 -31.77
C THR A 85 28.30 15.78 -32.34
N SER A 86 27.18 15.64 -31.63
CA SER A 86 26.05 14.82 -32.11
C SER A 86 24.72 15.20 -31.42
N SER A 87 24.34 16.47 -31.47
CA SER A 87 23.00 16.89 -31.01
C SER A 87 22.04 16.84 -32.21
N PRO A 88 21.02 15.96 -32.22
CA PRO A 88 20.16 15.68 -33.39
C PRO A 88 19.10 16.76 -33.67
N LEU A 89 18.92 17.74 -32.80
CA LEU A 89 18.18 18.97 -33.10
C LEU A 89 19.20 20.06 -33.50
N PRO A 90 19.06 20.78 -34.64
CA PRO A 90 20.03 21.77 -35.03
C PRO A 90 20.14 22.86 -33.99
N TYR A 91 21.39 23.20 -33.66
CA TYR A 91 21.82 24.24 -32.71
C TYR A 91 20.72 24.65 -31.75
N LEU A 92 20.49 23.81 -30.74
CA LEU A 92 19.65 24.18 -29.60
C LEU A 92 20.12 25.56 -29.17
N ASP A 93 19.18 26.48 -29.01
CA ASP A 93 19.52 27.81 -28.53
C ASP A 93 20.02 27.65 -27.09
N ASP A 94 21.34 27.59 -26.91
CA ASP A 94 22.03 27.52 -25.62
C ASP A 94 21.80 28.79 -24.76
N SER A 95 20.92 29.70 -25.22
CA SER A 95 20.35 30.75 -24.39
C SER A 95 19.96 30.22 -23.01
N SER A 96 20.44 30.93 -21.98
CA SER A 96 20.14 30.62 -20.58
C SER A 96 18.64 30.69 -20.24
N ASP A 97 17.78 31.12 -21.15
CA ASP A 97 16.34 31.32 -20.94
C ASP A 97 15.45 30.30 -21.68
N ARG A 98 16.01 29.33 -22.43
CA ARG A 98 15.26 28.23 -23.07
C ARG A 98 15.58 26.86 -22.47
N ALA A 99 14.59 25.98 -22.48
CA ALA A 99 14.70 24.58 -22.11
C ALA A 99 13.88 23.72 -23.07
N TYR A 100 14.32 22.48 -23.28
CA TYR A 100 13.69 21.54 -24.19
C TYR A 100 13.13 20.37 -23.41
N TYR A 101 11.91 19.97 -23.75
CA TYR A 101 11.23 18.84 -23.11
C TYR A 101 10.60 17.92 -24.13
N SER A 102 10.82 16.61 -23.98
CA SER A 102 10.29 15.60 -24.88
C SER A 102 9.15 14.78 -24.26
N LEU A 103 8.23 14.33 -25.10
CA LEU A 103 7.09 13.48 -24.76
C LEU A 103 6.86 12.44 -25.87
N GLY A 104 6.27 11.30 -25.52
CA GLY A 104 5.90 10.25 -26.47
C GLY A 104 6.61 8.91 -26.24
N SER A 105 7.57 8.85 -25.32
CA SER A 105 8.17 7.56 -24.92
C SER A 105 7.17 6.73 -24.11
N LEU A 106 6.36 5.92 -24.79
CA LEU A 106 5.35 5.03 -24.24
C LEU A 106 5.95 3.79 -23.57
N SER A 107 7.25 3.51 -23.67
CA SER A 107 7.93 2.56 -22.78
C SER A 107 8.05 3.10 -21.35
N SER A 108 8.12 4.43 -21.18
CA SER A 108 8.13 5.08 -19.87
C SER A 108 6.79 4.92 -19.15
N LYS A 109 6.79 4.25 -18.00
CA LYS A 109 5.59 4.16 -17.12
C LYS A 109 5.02 5.53 -16.78
N ALA A 110 5.88 6.52 -16.54
CA ALA A 110 5.47 7.88 -16.19
C ALA A 110 4.74 8.63 -17.32
N VAL A 111 4.93 8.21 -18.58
CA VAL A 111 4.26 8.80 -19.75
C VAL A 111 2.96 8.04 -20.04
N ARG A 112 3.05 6.72 -20.21
CA ARG A 112 1.93 5.88 -20.66
C ARG A 112 0.77 5.78 -19.66
N THR A 113 1.02 5.98 -18.37
CA THR A 113 -0.07 6.03 -17.38
C THR A 113 -0.82 7.36 -17.42
N LYS A 114 -0.13 8.48 -17.69
CA LYS A 114 -0.68 9.84 -17.68
C LYS A 114 -1.33 10.28 -18.99
N LEU A 115 -0.88 9.76 -20.13
CA LEU A 115 -1.51 10.06 -21.42
C LEU A 115 -2.90 9.39 -21.56
N PRO A 116 -3.80 9.95 -22.39
CA PRO A 116 -5.13 9.41 -22.55
C PRO A 116 -5.11 8.06 -23.29
N PRO A 117 -6.09 7.17 -23.04
CA PRO A 117 -6.09 5.82 -23.61
C PRO A 117 -5.98 5.79 -25.12
N TYR A 118 -6.60 6.73 -25.85
CA TYR A 118 -6.51 6.74 -27.32
C TYR A 118 -5.08 6.91 -27.84
N VAL A 119 -4.13 7.46 -27.07
CA VAL A 119 -2.71 7.54 -27.45
C VAL A 119 -1.95 6.26 -27.09
N THR A 120 -2.31 5.61 -25.98
CA THR A 120 -1.53 4.50 -25.39
C THR A 120 -2.06 3.11 -25.73
N GLN A 121 -3.29 3.02 -26.24
CA GLN A 121 -4.01 1.76 -26.44
C GLN A 121 -3.30 0.84 -27.43
N ASP A 122 -2.85 1.40 -28.55
CA ASP A 122 -2.17 0.65 -29.62
C ASP A 122 -0.78 0.19 -29.17
N TYR A 123 -0.09 0.95 -28.30
CA TYR A 123 1.15 0.51 -27.65
C TYR A 123 0.98 -0.80 -26.84
N TYR A 124 -0.13 -0.92 -26.12
CA TYR A 124 -0.41 -2.13 -25.34
C TYR A 124 -0.80 -3.31 -26.24
N ASN A 125 -1.63 -3.07 -27.25
CA ASN A 125 -2.16 -4.14 -28.11
C ASN A 125 -1.20 -4.61 -29.21
N ALA A 126 -0.17 -3.82 -29.53
CA ALA A 126 0.87 -4.18 -30.48
C ALA A 126 2.16 -4.65 -29.79
N PHE A 127 2.06 -5.46 -28.72
CA PHE A 127 3.20 -5.71 -27.82
C PHE A 127 4.49 -6.22 -28.49
N GLU A 128 4.37 -6.92 -29.60
CA GLU A 128 5.50 -7.49 -30.35
C GLU A 128 6.04 -6.58 -31.46
N ASP A 129 5.39 -5.44 -31.73
CA ASP A 129 5.78 -4.53 -32.79
C ASP A 129 6.81 -3.50 -32.28
N PRO A 130 8.01 -3.41 -32.87
CA PRO A 130 9.02 -2.45 -32.44
C PRO A 130 8.65 -0.99 -32.74
N LYS A 131 7.73 -0.72 -33.67
CA LYS A 131 7.35 0.65 -34.09
C LYS A 131 6.44 1.38 -33.09
N ARG A 132 5.91 0.66 -32.10
CA ARG A 132 4.89 1.17 -31.15
C ARG A 132 5.36 2.30 -30.22
N ASP A 133 6.66 2.56 -30.16
CA ASP A 133 7.25 3.58 -29.28
C ASP A 133 8.27 4.48 -30.01
N LEU A 134 8.05 4.77 -31.30
CA LEU A 134 8.97 5.61 -32.07
C LEU A 134 8.70 7.11 -31.92
N ASP A 135 7.44 7.52 -31.94
CA ASP A 135 7.07 8.94 -32.12
C ASP A 135 7.38 9.81 -30.89
N ARG A 136 7.90 11.00 -31.12
CA ARG A 136 8.22 11.98 -30.08
C ARG A 136 7.78 13.39 -30.48
N ILE A 137 7.29 14.14 -29.49
CA ILE A 137 7.12 15.60 -29.59
C ILE A 137 8.16 16.25 -28.69
N VAL A 138 8.84 17.28 -29.19
CA VAL A 138 9.77 18.11 -28.41
C VAL A 138 9.25 19.53 -28.36
N LEU A 139 9.14 20.08 -27.16
CA LEU A 139 8.75 21.47 -26.91
C LEU A 139 9.96 22.28 -26.49
N ARG A 140 10.14 23.46 -27.08
CA ARG A 140 11.05 24.47 -26.55
C ARG A 140 10.26 25.49 -25.73
N VAL A 141 10.57 25.60 -24.45
CA VAL A 141 9.87 26.44 -23.49
C VAL A 141 10.78 27.48 -22.87
N TYR A 142 10.18 28.57 -22.40
CA TYR A 142 10.89 29.60 -21.64
C TYR A 142 11.18 29.09 -20.22
N ARG A 143 12.44 29.07 -19.78
CA ARG A 143 12.80 28.73 -18.39
C ARG A 143 12.12 29.65 -17.40
N THR A 144 11.95 30.94 -17.70
CA THR A 144 11.27 31.87 -16.78
C THR A 144 9.77 31.60 -16.65
N ASN A 145 9.13 31.13 -17.73
CA ASN A 145 7.72 30.75 -17.79
C ASN A 145 7.56 29.41 -18.54
N PRO A 146 7.72 28.26 -17.85
CA PRO A 146 7.71 26.94 -18.50
C PRO A 146 6.37 26.52 -19.11
N SER A 147 5.30 27.30 -18.91
CA SER A 147 4.01 27.12 -19.58
C SER A 147 3.92 27.84 -20.93
N ARG A 148 4.98 28.51 -21.38
CA ARG A 148 5.04 29.15 -22.71
C ARG A 148 6.06 28.42 -23.57
N ALA A 149 5.66 28.02 -24.76
CA ALA A 149 6.52 27.46 -25.79
C ALA A 149 6.65 28.43 -26.97
N ASP A 150 7.79 28.43 -27.62
CA ASP A 150 8.02 29.17 -28.87
C ASP A 150 8.28 28.25 -30.07
N LYS A 151 8.65 26.99 -29.84
CA LYS A 151 8.84 25.98 -30.89
C LYS A 151 8.28 24.62 -30.49
N VAL A 152 7.77 23.90 -31.48
CA VAL A 152 7.29 22.52 -31.38
C VAL A 152 7.94 21.72 -32.50
N TYR A 153 8.49 20.57 -32.16
CA TYR A 153 9.08 19.63 -33.12
C TYR A 153 8.40 18.26 -33.00
N ILE A 154 8.25 17.60 -34.14
CA ILE A 154 7.94 16.17 -34.21
C ILE A 154 9.17 15.42 -34.69
N THR A 155 9.40 14.22 -34.16
CA THR A 155 10.55 13.41 -34.51
C THR A 155 10.31 11.94 -34.11
N GLN A 156 11.28 11.07 -34.38
CA GLN A 156 11.26 9.68 -33.97
C GLN A 156 12.54 9.29 -33.22
N ALA A 157 12.43 8.28 -32.36
CA ALA A 157 13.55 7.75 -31.59
C ALA A 157 14.45 6.83 -32.43
N VAL A 158 15.77 6.91 -32.21
CA VAL A 158 16.77 6.00 -32.78
C VAL A 158 17.04 4.85 -31.80
N SER A 159 17.11 3.62 -32.32
CA SER A 159 17.08 2.38 -31.54
C SER A 159 18.44 1.99 -30.89
N ASN A 160 19.01 2.81 -30.00
CA ASN A 160 20.17 2.41 -29.19
C ASN A 160 19.90 2.63 -27.69
N GLU A 161 20.06 1.56 -26.89
CA GLU A 161 19.54 1.38 -25.53
C GLU A 161 20.15 2.24 -24.40
N GLN A 162 20.82 3.35 -24.67
CA GLN A 162 21.42 4.16 -23.60
C GLN A 162 21.24 5.67 -23.70
N ASP A 163 20.92 6.25 -24.85
CA ASP A 163 20.72 7.70 -24.98
C ASP A 163 19.48 8.01 -25.82
N ALA A 164 18.72 9.04 -25.43
CA ALA A 164 17.55 9.51 -26.17
C ALA A 164 18.01 10.23 -27.45
N ASP A 165 18.45 9.46 -28.42
CA ASP A 165 18.87 9.95 -29.73
C ASP A 165 17.66 10.04 -30.67
N TYR A 166 17.61 11.12 -31.44
CA TYR A 166 16.49 11.45 -32.32
C TYR A 166 16.96 11.39 -33.76
N ASP A 167 16.05 11.06 -34.66
CA ASP A 167 16.37 10.98 -36.08
C ASP A 167 16.33 12.39 -36.70
N PRO A 168 17.48 13.01 -37.05
CA PRO A 168 17.50 14.36 -37.61
C PRO A 168 16.83 14.41 -38.99
N ASP A 169 16.84 13.32 -39.75
CA ASP A 169 16.25 13.25 -41.09
C ASP A 169 14.71 13.15 -41.02
N GLU A 170 14.18 12.67 -39.89
CA GLU A 170 12.75 12.57 -39.60
C GLU A 170 12.29 13.57 -38.53
N THR A 171 13.01 14.70 -38.42
CA THR A 171 12.68 15.79 -37.51
C THR A 171 12.12 17.00 -38.27
N PHE A 172 10.95 17.47 -37.82
CA PHE A 172 10.23 18.57 -38.47
C PHE A 172 9.75 19.58 -37.43
N GLU A 173 9.82 20.86 -37.78
CA GLU A 173 9.21 21.94 -36.98
C GLU A 173 7.73 22.05 -37.31
N ILE A 174 6.88 22.24 -36.31
CA ILE A 174 5.44 22.43 -36.49
C ILE A 174 5.11 23.91 -36.41
N ASN A 175 4.52 24.46 -37.47
CA ASN A 175 3.95 25.79 -37.47
C ASN A 175 2.67 25.84 -36.59
N PRO A 176 2.45 26.90 -35.79
CA PRO A 176 1.19 27.11 -35.06
C PRO A 176 -0.09 27.02 -35.92
N ASN A 177 -0.02 27.35 -37.21
CA ASN A 177 -1.14 27.19 -38.15
C ASN A 177 -1.64 25.74 -38.24
N LEU A 178 -0.72 24.77 -38.34
CA LEU A 178 -1.04 23.35 -38.37
C LEU A 178 -1.79 22.93 -37.10
N LEU A 179 -1.30 23.36 -35.92
CA LEU A 179 -1.94 23.06 -34.64
C LEU A 179 -3.35 23.67 -34.55
N THR A 180 -3.55 24.87 -35.11
CA THR A 180 -4.86 25.53 -35.19
C THR A 180 -5.82 24.74 -36.09
N GLN A 181 -5.36 24.25 -37.24
CA GLN A 181 -6.16 23.37 -38.10
C GLN A 181 -6.63 22.11 -37.37
N ILE A 182 -5.75 21.49 -36.58
CA ILE A 182 -6.10 20.31 -35.76
C ILE A 182 -7.17 20.67 -34.72
N GLN A 183 -7.08 21.83 -34.06
CA GLN A 183 -8.10 22.28 -33.10
C GLN A 183 -9.48 22.46 -33.74
N ILE A 184 -9.54 22.95 -34.98
CA ILE A 184 -10.81 23.16 -35.72
C ILE A 184 -11.57 21.83 -35.91
N LEU A 185 -10.85 20.71 -36.12
CA LEU A 185 -11.44 19.39 -36.38
C LEU A 185 -12.31 18.86 -35.23
N LYS A 186 -12.13 19.35 -34.00
CA LYS A 186 -12.97 19.02 -32.86
C LYS A 186 -14.42 19.50 -33.03
N SER A 187 -14.61 20.57 -33.80
CA SER A 187 -15.95 21.11 -34.07
C SER A 187 -16.70 20.16 -35.02
N PRO A 188 -17.95 19.78 -34.70
CA PRO A 188 -18.74 18.90 -35.55
C PRO A 188 -18.92 19.51 -36.95
N LEU A 189 -18.90 18.67 -37.98
CA LEU A 189 -19.22 19.13 -39.34
C LEU A 189 -20.71 19.45 -39.45
N ASP A 190 -21.04 20.67 -39.85
CA ASP A 190 -22.35 20.96 -40.43
C ASP A 190 -22.33 20.59 -41.92
N ILE A 191 -22.75 19.37 -42.22
CA ILE A 191 -22.72 18.82 -43.59
C ILE A 191 -23.61 19.65 -44.53
N ILE A 192 -24.71 20.21 -44.03
CA ILE A 192 -25.63 21.01 -44.86
C ILE A 192 -24.93 22.32 -45.24
N GLN A 193 -24.38 23.03 -44.26
CA GLN A 193 -23.67 24.28 -44.48
C GLN A 193 -22.43 24.11 -45.38
N ILE A 194 -21.70 23.00 -45.25
CA ILE A 194 -20.52 22.69 -46.06
C ILE A 194 -20.92 22.36 -47.51
N LEU A 195 -22.00 21.61 -47.72
CA LEU A 195 -22.49 21.31 -49.06
C LEU A 195 -23.04 22.57 -49.76
N GLU A 196 -23.64 23.49 -49.00
CA GLU A 196 -24.08 24.79 -49.49
C GLU A 196 -22.90 25.73 -49.82
N SER A 197 -21.84 25.75 -48.99
CA SER A 197 -20.65 26.58 -49.25
C SER A 197 -19.88 26.14 -50.50
N HIS A 198 -19.86 24.82 -50.78
CA HIS A 198 -19.34 24.27 -52.04
C HIS A 198 -20.14 24.69 -53.28
N ALA A 199 -21.44 24.96 -53.13
CA ALA A 199 -22.28 25.47 -54.22
C ALA A 199 -22.03 26.97 -54.51
N ILE A 200 -21.47 27.71 -53.56
CA ILE A 200 -21.26 29.18 -53.64
C ILE A 200 -19.78 29.54 -53.94
N GLY A 201 -18.86 28.57 -53.93
CA GLY A 201 -17.46 28.76 -54.35
C GLY A 201 -16.55 29.41 -53.30
N ALA A 202 -16.87 29.30 -52.01
CA ALA A 202 -16.06 29.87 -50.94
C ALA A 202 -14.84 28.98 -50.61
N GLN A 203 -13.67 29.30 -51.20
CA GLN A 203 -12.40 28.56 -51.04
C GLN A 203 -11.44 29.13 -49.98
N ASN A 204 -11.83 30.18 -49.24
CA ASN A 204 -10.94 30.87 -48.27
C ASN A 204 -11.30 30.55 -46.81
N SER A 205 -11.38 29.26 -46.45
CA SER A 205 -11.61 28.87 -45.06
C SER A 205 -10.38 28.17 -44.46
N ASP A 206 -10.11 28.45 -43.19
CA ASP A 206 -9.03 27.84 -42.42
C ASP A 206 -9.37 26.39 -41.97
N ASP A 207 -10.60 25.93 -42.19
CA ASP A 207 -11.00 24.54 -41.95
C ASP A 207 -10.46 23.63 -43.08
N PRO A 208 -9.54 22.69 -42.76
CA PRO A 208 -8.90 21.85 -43.78
C PRO A 208 -9.89 20.88 -44.45
N ARG A 209 -11.08 20.64 -43.87
CA ARG A 209 -12.11 19.78 -44.47
C ARG A 209 -12.79 20.44 -45.67
N LEU A 210 -12.77 21.77 -45.75
CA LEU A 210 -13.38 22.54 -46.85
C LEU A 210 -12.52 22.58 -48.11
N VAL A 211 -11.27 22.12 -48.03
CA VAL A 211 -10.38 21.97 -49.19
C VAL A 211 -10.74 20.74 -50.02
N LEU A 212 -11.42 19.75 -49.42
CA LEU A 212 -11.84 18.53 -50.10
C LEU A 212 -12.94 18.82 -51.13
N SER A 213 -12.86 18.23 -52.32
CA SER A 213 -13.99 18.25 -53.25
C SER A 213 -15.21 17.54 -52.65
N LYS A 214 -16.41 17.89 -53.14
CA LYS A 214 -17.67 17.28 -52.69
C LYS A 214 -17.65 15.74 -52.74
N ASP A 215 -17.07 15.17 -53.79
CA ASP A 215 -16.97 13.72 -53.96
C ASP A 215 -15.98 13.09 -52.96
N GLN A 216 -14.85 13.75 -52.70
CA GLN A 216 -13.88 13.30 -51.69
C GLN A 216 -14.47 13.37 -50.27
N LEU A 217 -15.14 14.48 -49.94
CA LEU A 217 -15.79 14.63 -48.64
C LEU A 217 -16.84 13.53 -48.41
N LEU A 218 -17.69 13.27 -49.41
CA LEU A 218 -18.70 12.23 -49.34
C LEU A 218 -18.09 10.82 -49.26
N TYR A 219 -16.99 10.58 -49.96
CA TYR A 219 -16.24 9.33 -49.87
C TYR A 219 -15.70 9.08 -48.47
N HIS A 220 -15.05 10.09 -47.86
CA HIS A 220 -14.51 9.96 -46.52
C HIS A 220 -15.60 9.80 -45.46
N LEU A 221 -16.71 10.53 -45.56
CA LEU A 221 -17.86 10.36 -44.67
C LEU A 221 -18.46 8.95 -44.74
N LYS A 222 -18.67 8.43 -45.96
CA LYS A 222 -19.30 7.11 -46.15
C LYS A 222 -18.39 5.93 -45.79
N ASN A 223 -17.09 6.07 -46.00
CA ASN A 223 -16.14 4.96 -45.87
C ASN A 223 -15.16 5.17 -44.71
N SER A 224 -14.31 6.18 -44.79
CA SER A 224 -13.20 6.39 -43.85
C SER A 224 -13.67 6.69 -42.43
N ASP A 225 -14.55 7.69 -42.26
CA ASP A 225 -15.07 8.11 -40.96
C ASP A 225 -15.94 7.00 -40.34
N LYS A 226 -16.80 6.35 -41.14
CA LYS A 226 -17.61 5.20 -40.70
C LYS A 226 -16.76 4.08 -40.12
N ARG A 227 -15.62 3.74 -40.76
CA ARG A 227 -14.66 2.74 -40.25
C ARG A 227 -13.96 3.20 -38.98
N LEU A 228 -13.50 4.46 -38.95
CA LEU A 228 -12.79 4.99 -37.78
C LEU A 228 -13.72 5.20 -36.57
N GLN A 229 -15.03 5.39 -36.77
CA GLN A 229 -16.00 5.58 -35.70
C GLN A 229 -16.11 4.35 -34.77
N THR A 230 -15.81 3.15 -35.27
CA THR A 230 -15.78 1.92 -34.45
C THR A 230 -14.51 1.82 -33.60
N ILE A 231 -13.50 2.64 -33.88
CA ILE A 231 -12.16 2.61 -33.26
C ILE A 231 -11.95 3.82 -32.35
N PHE A 232 -12.28 5.02 -32.83
CA PHE A 232 -12.05 6.29 -32.16
C PHE A 232 -13.34 7.09 -31.99
N GLU A 233 -13.69 7.40 -30.74
CA GLU A 233 -14.88 8.19 -30.39
C GLU A 233 -14.79 9.64 -30.85
N ASP A 234 -13.59 10.23 -30.76
CA ASP A 234 -13.36 11.65 -31.03
C ASP A 234 -13.35 11.94 -32.55
N PRO A 235 -14.31 12.75 -33.07
CA PRO A 235 -14.33 13.14 -34.49
C PRO A 235 -13.07 13.88 -34.93
N GLY A 236 -12.42 14.65 -34.04
CA GLY A 236 -11.20 15.38 -34.34
C GLY A 236 -10.06 14.44 -34.69
N ILE A 237 -9.91 13.34 -33.93
CA ILE A 237 -8.94 12.28 -34.24
C ILE A 237 -9.26 11.66 -35.59
N ARG A 238 -10.52 11.29 -35.85
CA ARG A 238 -10.90 10.62 -37.11
C ARG A 238 -10.57 11.48 -38.32
N TRP A 239 -10.93 12.76 -38.28
CA TRP A 239 -10.62 13.69 -39.37
C TRP A 239 -9.13 13.99 -39.48
N LEU A 240 -8.38 14.05 -38.38
CA LEU A 240 -6.93 14.21 -38.44
C LEU A 240 -6.30 13.03 -39.17
N LEU A 241 -6.66 11.79 -38.81
CA LEU A 241 -6.14 10.59 -39.45
C LEU A 241 -6.47 10.55 -40.96
N ILE A 242 -7.71 10.91 -41.33
CA ILE A 242 -8.14 11.01 -42.73
C ILE A 242 -7.29 12.03 -43.51
N LEU A 243 -7.16 13.25 -42.98
CA LEU A 243 -6.52 14.35 -43.67
C LEU A 243 -4.99 14.22 -43.67
N ALA A 244 -4.41 13.62 -42.64
CA ALA A 244 -2.98 13.37 -42.53
C ALA A 244 -2.51 12.15 -43.35
N GLY A 245 -3.41 11.39 -43.98
CA GLY A 245 -3.04 10.26 -44.85
C GLY A 245 -2.77 8.93 -44.12
N TYR A 246 -3.33 8.75 -42.92
CA TYR A 246 -3.17 7.53 -42.12
C TYR A 246 -3.65 6.27 -42.85
N ASP A 247 -2.99 5.13 -42.61
CA ASP A 247 -3.40 3.83 -43.17
C ASP A 247 -4.66 3.26 -42.46
N ILE A 248 -5.81 3.85 -42.81
CA ILE A 248 -7.13 3.51 -42.25
C ILE A 248 -7.51 2.07 -42.59
N ASP A 249 -7.20 1.60 -43.78
CA ASP A 249 -7.59 0.28 -44.26
C ASP A 249 -6.90 -0.82 -43.47
N ASN A 250 -5.58 -0.72 -43.27
CA ASN A 250 -4.85 -1.65 -42.43
C ASN A 250 -5.35 -1.59 -40.97
N ARG A 251 -5.53 -0.39 -40.40
CA ARG A 251 -6.01 -0.23 -39.02
C ARG A 251 -7.40 -0.85 -38.81
N TYR A 252 -8.31 -0.67 -39.75
CA TYR A 252 -9.65 -1.26 -39.72
C TYR A 252 -9.61 -2.78 -39.89
N ASN A 253 -8.74 -3.30 -40.76
CA ASN A 253 -8.54 -4.74 -40.91
C ASN A 253 -8.01 -5.39 -39.62
N ILE A 254 -7.09 -4.73 -38.91
CA ILE A 254 -6.63 -5.18 -37.59
C ILE A 254 -7.80 -5.18 -36.60
N HIS A 255 -8.59 -4.11 -36.55
CA HIS A 255 -9.78 -4.01 -35.70
C HIS A 255 -10.79 -5.15 -35.97
N LYS A 256 -11.11 -5.43 -37.25
CA LYS A 256 -11.99 -6.55 -37.64
C LYS A 256 -11.45 -7.90 -37.15
N LYS A 257 -10.14 -8.13 -37.25
CA LYS A 257 -9.48 -9.36 -36.78
C LYS A 257 -9.54 -9.49 -35.26
N THR A 258 -9.17 -8.44 -34.52
CA THR A 258 -9.21 -8.39 -33.05
C THR A 258 -10.59 -8.76 -32.53
N TRP A 259 -11.63 -8.20 -33.14
CA TRP A 259 -13.01 -8.44 -32.73
C TRP A 259 -13.70 -9.58 -33.45
N SER A 260 -13.02 -10.38 -34.28
CA SER A 260 -13.60 -11.55 -34.98
C SER A 260 -14.89 -11.24 -35.77
N CYS A 261 -14.95 -10.10 -36.45
CA CYS A 261 -16.11 -9.74 -37.28
C CYS A 261 -16.17 -10.56 -38.58
N SER A 262 -17.38 -10.94 -39.01
CA SER A 262 -17.60 -11.70 -40.27
C SER A 262 -17.15 -10.92 -41.50
N ALA A 263 -16.73 -11.65 -42.55
CA ALA A 263 -16.42 -11.08 -43.85
C ALA A 263 -17.70 -10.56 -44.54
N ASP A 264 -17.56 -9.46 -45.27
CA ASP A 264 -18.60 -8.84 -46.09
C ASP A 264 -19.19 -9.93 -47.01
N GLU A 265 -20.51 -10.17 -46.96
CA GLU A 265 -21.13 -11.08 -47.94
C GLU A 265 -20.88 -10.53 -49.36
N PRO A 266 -20.49 -11.36 -50.33
CA PRO A 266 -20.35 -10.91 -51.70
C PRO A 266 -21.76 -10.55 -52.21
N ILE A 267 -21.95 -9.27 -52.51
CA ILE A 267 -23.14 -8.75 -53.17
C ILE A 267 -23.35 -9.57 -54.46
N ARG A 268 -24.34 -10.46 -54.48
CA ARG A 268 -24.84 -11.01 -55.76
C ARG A 268 -25.37 -9.82 -56.56
N HIS A 269 -24.89 -9.70 -57.79
CA HIS A 269 -25.02 -8.52 -58.65
C HIS A 269 -26.44 -8.01 -58.97
N ASP A 270 -27.51 -8.62 -58.45
CA ASP A 270 -28.89 -8.31 -58.86
C ASP A 270 -29.85 -7.96 -57.70
N GLN A 271 -29.35 -7.66 -56.50
CA GLN A 271 -30.20 -7.13 -55.43
C GLN A 271 -29.63 -5.82 -54.88
N ILE A 272 -30.37 -4.73 -55.11
CA ILE A 272 -30.23 -3.45 -54.38
C ILE A 272 -30.65 -3.74 -52.93
N SER A 273 -29.72 -4.27 -52.14
CA SER A 273 -29.83 -4.33 -50.69
C SER A 273 -29.55 -2.93 -50.14
N ARG A 274 -30.47 -2.41 -49.32
CA ARG A 274 -30.19 -1.23 -48.48
C ARG A 274 -29.25 -1.72 -47.36
N ASP A 275 -27.95 -1.50 -47.56
CA ASP A 275 -26.82 -1.71 -46.63
C ASP A 275 -26.95 -2.92 -45.67
N PRO A 276 -26.34 -4.08 -45.99
CA PRO A 276 -26.05 -5.08 -44.96
C PRO A 276 -24.93 -4.51 -44.06
N GLU A 277 -25.28 -3.87 -42.95
CA GLU A 277 -24.33 -3.47 -41.91
C GLU A 277 -23.48 -4.69 -41.52
N THR A 278 -22.17 -4.62 -41.71
CA THR A 278 -21.25 -5.66 -41.22
C THR A 278 -21.30 -5.67 -39.69
N LEU A 279 -21.09 -6.82 -39.04
CA LEU A 279 -21.14 -6.96 -37.58
C LEU A 279 -20.26 -5.97 -36.79
N CYS A 280 -19.23 -5.41 -37.43
CA CYS A 280 -18.34 -4.39 -36.86
C CYS A 280 -18.86 -2.96 -37.07
N GLU A 281 -19.65 -2.70 -38.12
CA GLU A 281 -20.21 -1.37 -38.38
C GLU A 281 -21.33 -1.06 -37.38
N GLY A 282 -21.26 0.11 -36.74
CA GLY A 282 -22.20 0.49 -35.66
C GLY A 282 -21.81 -0.04 -34.27
N HIS A 283 -20.69 -0.75 -34.13
CA HIS A 283 -20.18 -1.18 -32.84
C HIS A 283 -19.67 0.01 -32.00
N SER A 284 -20.05 0.06 -30.72
CA SER A 284 -19.52 1.05 -29.78
C SER A 284 -18.06 0.76 -29.46
N THR A 285 -17.27 1.82 -29.30
CA THR A 285 -15.88 1.76 -28.85
C THR A 285 -15.73 1.05 -27.51
N VAL A 286 -14.80 0.09 -27.46
CA VAL A 286 -14.53 -0.70 -26.26
C VAL A 286 -13.78 0.13 -25.24
N LYS A 287 -14.32 0.20 -24.02
CA LYS A 287 -13.64 0.80 -22.86
C LYS A 287 -13.51 -0.23 -21.75
N ILE A 288 -12.29 -0.37 -21.22
CA ILE A 288 -12.00 -1.15 -20.02
C ILE A 288 -11.06 -0.31 -19.16
N GLU A 289 -11.52 0.05 -17.96
CA GLU A 289 -10.78 0.92 -17.05
C GLU A 289 -10.99 0.52 -15.59
N VAL A 290 -10.17 1.14 -14.73
CA VAL A 290 -10.23 0.97 -13.28
C VAL A 290 -10.46 2.32 -12.64
N LYS A 291 -11.38 2.38 -11.67
CA LYS A 291 -11.69 3.55 -10.83
C LYS A 291 -11.68 3.15 -9.36
N SER A 292 -11.88 4.11 -8.46
CA SER A 292 -12.06 3.84 -7.03
C SER A 292 -13.50 3.46 -6.67
N THR A 293 -13.64 2.61 -5.65
CA THR A 293 -14.84 2.52 -4.80
C THR A 293 -14.81 3.59 -3.71
N GLU A 294 -15.90 3.76 -2.96
CA GLU A 294 -15.94 4.70 -1.82
C GLU A 294 -14.87 4.37 -0.75
N ASP A 295 -14.57 3.07 -0.57
CA ASP A 295 -13.59 2.59 0.41
C ASP A 295 -12.13 2.58 -0.10
N GLY A 296 -11.85 3.06 -1.33
CA GLY A 296 -10.49 3.10 -1.87
C GLY A 296 -10.01 1.82 -2.57
N TYR A 297 -10.91 0.89 -2.87
CA TYR A 297 -10.60 -0.29 -3.66
C TYR A 297 -10.74 -0.05 -5.17
N ALA A 298 -10.11 -0.91 -5.96
CA ALA A 298 -10.22 -0.90 -7.41
C ALA A 298 -11.59 -1.42 -7.87
N LYS A 299 -12.27 -0.63 -8.68
CA LYS A 299 -13.51 -0.97 -9.39
C LYS A 299 -13.23 -1.08 -10.88
N ILE A 300 -13.51 -2.25 -11.45
CA ILE A 300 -13.39 -2.49 -12.89
C ILE A 300 -14.66 -1.97 -13.56
N LEU A 301 -14.50 -1.25 -14.66
CA LEU A 301 -15.61 -0.86 -15.53
C LEU A 301 -15.33 -1.31 -16.95
N TRP A 302 -16.36 -1.84 -17.63
CA TRP A 302 -16.28 -2.15 -19.04
C TRP A 302 -17.54 -1.70 -19.78
N SER A 303 -17.37 -1.30 -21.04
CA SER A 303 -18.47 -0.96 -21.93
C SER A 303 -18.10 -1.21 -23.38
N GLY A 304 -19.13 -1.42 -24.20
CA GLY A 304 -18.97 -1.57 -25.65
C GLY A 304 -18.39 -2.92 -26.06
N LEU A 305 -18.45 -3.99 -25.26
CA LEU A 305 -17.91 -5.29 -25.69
C LEU A 305 -18.77 -5.92 -26.82
N PRO A 306 -18.14 -6.46 -27.90
CA PRO A 306 -18.87 -7.15 -28.96
C PRO A 306 -19.56 -8.44 -28.50
N LYS A 307 -20.75 -8.75 -29.04
CA LYS A 307 -21.50 -9.98 -28.70
C LYS A 307 -20.71 -11.26 -28.97
N ASN A 308 -20.04 -11.33 -30.11
CA ASN A 308 -19.22 -12.48 -30.52
C ASN A 308 -17.97 -12.70 -29.65
N ILE A 309 -17.55 -11.71 -28.85
CA ILE A 309 -16.49 -11.87 -27.83
C ILE A 309 -17.07 -12.38 -26.51
N ILE A 310 -18.26 -11.90 -26.15
CA ILE A 310 -18.95 -12.31 -24.94
C ILE A 310 -19.34 -13.81 -25.00
N GLU A 311 -19.69 -14.30 -26.19
CA GLU A 311 -19.98 -15.73 -26.45
C GLU A 311 -18.74 -16.64 -26.26
N LYS A 312 -17.52 -16.08 -26.25
CA LYS A 312 -16.27 -16.84 -26.06
C LYS A 312 -15.88 -17.05 -24.58
N ASN A 313 -16.82 -16.87 -23.64
CA ASN A 313 -16.58 -16.97 -22.19
C ASN A 313 -15.43 -16.06 -21.70
N SER A 314 -15.42 -14.82 -22.21
CA SER A 314 -14.37 -13.84 -21.92
C SER A 314 -14.41 -13.35 -20.47
N THR A 315 -13.23 -13.09 -19.91
CA THR A 315 -13.03 -12.64 -18.51
C THR A 315 -12.20 -11.36 -18.50
N ILE A 316 -12.50 -10.43 -17.59
CA ILE A 316 -11.65 -9.28 -17.33
C ILE A 316 -10.80 -9.55 -16.11
N VAL A 317 -9.49 -9.35 -16.25
CA VAL A 317 -8.49 -9.68 -15.24
C VAL A 317 -7.65 -8.45 -14.91
N LEU A 318 -7.40 -8.20 -13.63
CA LEU A 318 -6.48 -7.18 -13.14
C LEU A 318 -5.07 -7.76 -12.97
N PHE A 319 -4.10 -7.10 -13.59
CA PHE A 319 -2.68 -7.39 -13.45
C PHE A 319 -1.97 -6.27 -12.69
N SER A 320 -0.93 -6.62 -11.92
CA SER A 320 -0.17 -5.66 -11.09
C SER A 320 0.54 -4.59 -11.92
N SER A 321 0.86 -4.90 -13.18
CA SER A 321 1.35 -3.95 -14.18
C SER A 321 0.97 -4.39 -15.60
N ASP A 322 1.41 -3.66 -16.61
CA ASP A 322 1.31 -4.00 -18.03
C ASP A 322 2.24 -5.12 -18.49
N THR A 323 3.39 -5.28 -17.84
CA THR A 323 4.37 -6.34 -18.11
C THR A 323 4.16 -7.58 -17.22
N SER A 324 3.45 -7.42 -16.10
CA SER A 324 3.18 -8.51 -15.16
C SER A 324 2.31 -9.60 -15.79
N SER A 325 2.64 -10.85 -15.47
CA SER A 325 1.81 -12.04 -15.69
C SER A 325 1.01 -12.44 -14.44
N GLU A 326 1.20 -11.72 -13.32
CA GLU A 326 0.55 -11.97 -12.04
C GLU A 326 -0.93 -11.57 -12.08
N LEU A 327 -1.79 -12.55 -11.85
CA LEU A 327 -3.24 -12.39 -11.81
C LEU A 327 -3.64 -11.91 -10.40
N MET A 328 -4.05 -10.65 -10.26
CA MET A 328 -4.48 -10.15 -8.95
C MET A 328 -5.93 -10.52 -8.67
N ARG A 329 -6.84 -10.17 -9.58
CA ARG A 329 -8.31 -10.39 -9.46
C ARG A 329 -8.91 -10.57 -10.85
N PHE A 330 -10.09 -11.19 -10.93
CA PHE A 330 -10.80 -11.34 -12.20
C PHE A 330 -12.31 -11.34 -11.99
N THR A 331 -13.03 -10.98 -13.05
CA THR A 331 -14.49 -11.09 -13.13
C THR A 331 -14.88 -11.65 -14.49
N GLU A 332 -15.79 -12.63 -14.49
CA GLU A 332 -16.43 -13.10 -15.71
C GLU A 332 -17.44 -12.06 -16.20
N ILE A 333 -17.52 -11.87 -17.51
CA ILE A 333 -18.39 -10.87 -18.13
C ILE A 333 -19.86 -11.35 -18.20
N ARG A 334 -20.09 -12.66 -18.04
CA ARG A 334 -21.42 -13.31 -17.91
C ARG A 334 -22.47 -12.85 -18.92
N GLY A 335 -22.10 -12.67 -20.19
CA GLY A 335 -23.07 -12.28 -21.21
C GLY A 335 -23.27 -10.76 -21.38
N GLN A 336 -22.64 -9.91 -20.58
CA GLN A 336 -22.94 -8.47 -20.54
C GLN A 336 -21.98 -7.62 -21.40
N THR A 337 -22.51 -6.78 -22.28
CA THR A 337 -21.71 -5.86 -23.13
C THR A 337 -21.11 -4.67 -22.36
N SER A 338 -21.63 -4.41 -21.16
CA SER A 338 -21.16 -3.38 -20.24
C SER A 338 -21.47 -3.78 -18.81
N GLY A 339 -20.69 -3.28 -17.85
CA GLY A 339 -20.87 -3.57 -16.44
C GLY A 339 -19.75 -3.00 -15.58
N SER A 340 -19.86 -3.26 -14.28
CA SER A 340 -18.82 -2.91 -13.32
C SER A 340 -18.67 -4.00 -12.27
N TYR A 341 -17.46 -4.14 -11.74
CA TYR A 341 -17.15 -5.10 -10.69
C TYR A 341 -16.24 -4.46 -9.66
N GLU A 342 -16.70 -4.42 -8.41
CA GLU A 342 -15.93 -3.90 -7.28
C GLU A 342 -15.05 -5.02 -6.73
N THR A 343 -13.77 -4.72 -6.55
CA THR A 343 -12.79 -5.66 -6.02
C THR A 343 -12.43 -5.29 -4.58
N TYR A 344 -11.79 -6.22 -3.86
CA TYR A 344 -11.15 -5.94 -2.57
C TYR A 344 -9.63 -5.65 -2.73
N LEU A 345 -9.19 -5.31 -3.94
CA LEU A 345 -7.81 -4.94 -4.22
C LEU A 345 -7.67 -3.43 -4.03
N ALA A 346 -6.77 -2.98 -3.16
CA ALA A 346 -6.50 -1.56 -2.97
C ALA A 346 -6.13 -0.87 -4.29
N LEU A 347 -6.65 0.34 -4.52
CA LEU A 347 -6.41 1.07 -5.75
C LEU A 347 -4.98 1.64 -5.77
N ASN A 348 -4.12 0.98 -6.55
CA ASN A 348 -2.70 1.27 -6.66
C ASN A 348 -2.27 1.69 -8.07
N HIS A 349 -1.22 2.51 -8.14
CA HIS A 349 -0.60 2.93 -9.38
C HIS A 349 -0.13 1.74 -10.23
N GLY A 350 -0.57 1.70 -11.49
CA GLY A 350 -0.11 0.71 -12.46
C GLY A 350 -0.99 -0.51 -12.64
N ILE A 351 -2.07 -0.68 -11.86
CA ILE A 351 -3.06 -1.75 -12.09
C ILE A 351 -3.54 -1.69 -13.55
N HIS A 352 -3.55 -2.84 -14.23
CA HIS A 352 -3.88 -2.91 -15.64
C HIS A 352 -4.97 -3.97 -15.90
N PRO A 353 -6.19 -3.56 -16.28
CA PRO A 353 -7.25 -4.49 -16.65
C PRO A 353 -7.03 -5.07 -18.06
N ARG A 354 -7.23 -6.37 -18.26
CA ARG A 354 -7.11 -7.03 -19.56
C ARG A 354 -8.30 -7.94 -19.81
N LEU A 355 -8.83 -7.90 -21.02
CA LEU A 355 -9.82 -8.83 -21.53
C LEU A 355 -9.11 -10.08 -22.06
N VAL A 356 -9.42 -11.22 -21.46
CA VAL A 356 -8.79 -12.49 -21.80
C VAL A 356 -9.81 -13.56 -22.14
N VAL A 357 -9.42 -14.47 -23.02
CA VAL A 357 -10.11 -15.75 -23.23
C VAL A 357 -9.17 -16.87 -22.81
N PHE A 358 -9.71 -17.81 -22.05
CA PHE A 358 -8.99 -19.00 -21.64
C PHE A 358 -9.19 -20.09 -22.69
N ASN A 359 -8.08 -20.55 -23.27
CA ASN A 359 -8.04 -21.64 -24.24
C ASN A 359 -7.23 -22.80 -23.66
N PHE A 360 -7.64 -24.01 -24.00
CA PHE A 360 -6.85 -25.20 -23.74
C PHE A 360 -5.89 -25.40 -24.92
N VAL A 361 -4.58 -25.33 -24.66
CA VAL A 361 -3.55 -25.60 -25.67
C VAL A 361 -2.78 -26.85 -25.27
N PHE A 362 -2.52 -27.71 -26.25
CA PHE A 362 -1.66 -28.87 -26.10
C PHE A 362 -0.29 -28.52 -26.66
N ASP A 363 0.71 -28.42 -25.80
CA ASP A 363 2.08 -28.16 -26.25
C ASP A 363 3.07 -29.02 -25.46
N HIS A 364 4.08 -29.55 -26.14
CA HIS A 364 5.13 -30.40 -25.58
C HIS A 364 4.64 -31.57 -24.70
N GLY A 365 3.49 -32.16 -25.03
CA GLY A 365 2.96 -33.35 -24.34
C GLY A 365 2.19 -33.08 -23.04
N PHE A 366 1.92 -31.82 -22.70
CA PHE A 366 1.12 -31.42 -21.53
C PHE A 366 -0.11 -30.58 -21.93
N PHE A 367 -1.23 -30.80 -21.24
CA PHE A 367 -2.42 -29.96 -21.35
C PHE A 367 -2.28 -28.72 -20.45
N GLY A 368 -2.41 -27.53 -21.02
CA GLY A 368 -2.39 -26.30 -20.25
C GLY A 368 -3.47 -25.29 -20.57
N LEU A 369 -4.00 -24.64 -19.53
CA LEU A 369 -4.91 -23.51 -19.68
C LEU A 369 -4.06 -22.27 -19.95
N HIS A 370 -4.06 -21.81 -21.20
CA HIS A 370 -3.43 -20.56 -21.60
C HIS A 370 -4.51 -19.50 -21.73
N TYR A 371 -4.23 -18.28 -21.28
CA TYR A 371 -5.06 -17.15 -21.62
C TYR A 371 -4.45 -16.42 -22.81
N SER A 372 -5.29 -16.05 -23.78
CA SER A 372 -4.93 -15.09 -24.80
C SER A 372 -5.55 -13.74 -24.45
N VAL A 373 -4.74 -12.69 -24.48
CA VAL A 373 -5.21 -11.32 -24.29
C VAL A 373 -5.84 -10.86 -25.60
N ILE A 374 -7.13 -10.51 -25.56
CA ILE A 374 -7.84 -9.93 -26.71
C ILE A 374 -7.62 -8.42 -26.73
N TRP A 375 -7.75 -7.80 -25.57
CA TRP A 375 -7.71 -6.35 -25.43
C TRP A 375 -7.11 -5.95 -24.09
N ARG A 376 -6.22 -4.98 -24.09
CA ARG A 376 -5.65 -4.38 -22.89
C ARG A 376 -6.38 -3.08 -22.59
N GLY A 377 -6.88 -2.89 -21.37
CA GLY A 377 -7.54 -1.64 -21.00
C GLY A 377 -6.54 -0.53 -20.66
N SER A 378 -7.05 0.59 -20.15
CA SER A 378 -6.17 1.67 -19.71
C SER A 378 -5.50 1.30 -18.37
N GLN A 379 -4.18 1.47 -18.29
CA GLN A 379 -3.48 1.31 -17.03
C GLN A 379 -3.83 2.44 -16.06
N PHE A 380 -4.00 2.13 -14.79
CA PHE A 380 -4.39 3.11 -13.79
C PHE A 380 -3.22 4.03 -13.40
N ASP A 381 -3.45 5.34 -13.48
CA ASP A 381 -2.55 6.39 -13.00
C ASP A 381 -2.93 6.82 -11.58
N GLU A 382 -1.93 7.10 -10.73
CA GLU A 382 -2.16 7.40 -9.31
C GLU A 382 -2.93 8.69 -9.07
N ALA A 383 -2.86 9.66 -9.98
CA ALA A 383 -3.61 10.91 -9.93
C ALA A 383 -4.82 10.86 -10.86
N ASN A 384 -5.21 9.67 -11.36
CA ASN A 384 -6.26 9.50 -12.35
C ASN A 384 -6.07 10.42 -13.58
N ARG A 385 -4.82 10.60 -14.01
CA ARG A 385 -4.37 11.45 -15.13
C ARG A 385 -4.58 12.96 -14.92
N VAL A 386 -4.90 13.39 -13.70
CA VAL A 386 -5.07 14.81 -13.37
C VAL A 386 -3.71 15.43 -13.07
N ILE A 387 -3.35 16.50 -13.79
CA ILE A 387 -2.10 17.24 -13.54
C ILE A 387 -2.20 18.10 -12.27
N PRO A 388 -1.08 18.51 -11.66
CA PRO A 388 -1.10 19.39 -10.50
C PRO A 388 -1.74 20.76 -10.81
N THR A 389 -2.55 21.25 -9.88
CA THR A 389 -3.26 22.53 -9.95
C THR A 389 -2.42 23.64 -9.31
N GLU A 390 -2.27 24.78 -9.98
CA GLU A 390 -1.50 25.92 -9.44
C GLU A 390 -2.15 26.51 -8.16
N ILE A 391 -1.32 26.81 -7.17
CA ILE A 391 -1.73 27.56 -5.97
C ILE A 391 -1.70 29.05 -6.32
N THR A 392 -2.87 29.67 -6.36
CA THR A 392 -3.05 31.05 -6.83
C THR A 392 -2.11 32.03 -6.11
N GLY A 393 -1.33 32.79 -6.89
CA GLY A 393 -0.41 33.82 -6.39
C GLY A 393 0.95 33.29 -5.94
N TYR A 394 1.21 31.98 -6.03
CA TYR A 394 2.46 31.35 -5.60
C TYR A 394 3.06 30.48 -6.69
N LYS A 395 4.39 30.30 -6.66
CA LYS A 395 5.13 29.41 -7.56
C LYS A 395 5.09 27.97 -7.04
N ALA A 396 3.89 27.47 -6.76
CA ALA A 396 3.68 26.14 -6.19
C ALA A 396 2.35 25.56 -6.68
N SER A 397 2.23 24.24 -6.67
CA SER A 397 1.07 23.53 -7.23
C SER A 397 0.71 22.33 -6.36
N LEU A 398 -0.57 21.97 -6.27
CA LEU A 398 -1.11 20.87 -5.47
C LEU A 398 -1.68 19.77 -6.38
N GLN A 399 -1.44 18.51 -6.03
CA GLN A 399 -2.02 17.36 -6.71
C GLN A 399 -2.54 16.34 -5.70
N LEU A 400 -3.76 15.83 -5.94
CA LEU A 400 -4.33 14.68 -5.25
C LEU A 400 -3.92 13.39 -6.00
N TYR A 401 -3.50 12.37 -5.26
CA TYR A 401 -3.15 11.06 -5.80
C TYR A 401 -3.49 9.94 -4.81
N THR A 402 -3.35 8.68 -5.21
CA THR A 402 -3.60 7.51 -4.35
C THR A 402 -2.39 6.60 -4.17
N VAL A 403 -2.21 6.12 -2.94
CA VAL A 403 -1.30 5.03 -2.58
C VAL A 403 -2.05 4.09 -1.64
N GLY A 404 -2.07 2.79 -1.94
CA GLY A 404 -2.72 1.80 -1.08
C GLY A 404 -4.23 1.98 -0.93
N GLY A 405 -4.89 2.70 -1.85
CA GLY A 405 -6.30 3.07 -1.74
C GLY A 405 -6.57 4.29 -0.86
N TYR A 406 -5.55 4.99 -0.37
CA TYR A 406 -5.69 6.19 0.45
C TYR A 406 -5.47 7.47 -0.36
N ALA A 407 -6.22 8.52 -0.04
CA ALA A 407 -6.07 9.85 -0.56
C ALA A 407 -4.76 10.49 -0.05
N CYS A 408 -3.89 10.85 -0.97
CA CYS A 408 -2.60 11.47 -0.71
C CYS A 408 -2.53 12.82 -1.42
N ALA A 409 -1.76 13.76 -0.87
CA ALA A 409 -1.53 15.05 -1.49
C ALA A 409 -0.04 15.26 -1.71
N ARG A 410 0.32 15.80 -2.87
CA ARG A 410 1.68 16.25 -3.15
C ARG A 410 1.71 17.69 -3.61
N ILE A 411 2.72 18.42 -3.16
CA ILE A 411 2.95 19.83 -3.48
C ILE A 411 4.26 19.94 -4.27
N TYR A 412 4.17 20.58 -5.42
CA TYR A 412 5.29 20.95 -6.27
C TYR A 412 5.69 22.38 -5.94
N ILE A 413 6.91 22.60 -5.51
CA ILE A 413 7.43 23.92 -5.15
C ILE A 413 8.56 24.27 -6.08
N ARG A 414 8.42 25.35 -6.86
CA ARG A 414 9.49 25.76 -7.78
C ARG A 414 10.73 26.15 -6.98
N LYS A 415 11.92 25.70 -7.38
CA LYS A 415 13.19 25.97 -6.68
C LYS A 415 13.49 27.46 -6.54
N SER A 416 12.97 28.31 -7.43
CA SER A 416 13.07 29.78 -7.32
C SER A 416 12.19 30.40 -6.23
N PHE A 417 11.28 29.65 -5.60
CA PHE A 417 10.44 30.11 -4.48
C PHE A 417 11.13 29.82 -3.15
N THR A 418 12.24 30.51 -2.87
CA THR A 418 13.15 30.16 -1.77
C THR A 418 12.58 30.41 -0.37
N ASP A 419 11.64 31.34 -0.20
CA ASP A 419 11.03 31.68 1.09
C ASP A 419 9.68 30.99 1.34
N TRP A 420 9.36 29.95 0.57
CA TRP A 420 8.08 29.25 0.62
C TRP A 420 7.70 28.75 2.02
N ARG A 421 8.65 28.22 2.80
CA ARG A 421 8.36 27.72 4.16
C ARG A 421 7.85 28.82 5.09
N ARG A 422 8.38 30.04 4.94
CA ARG A 422 7.93 31.20 5.69
C ARG A 422 6.56 31.66 5.20
N LYS A 423 6.34 31.68 3.88
CA LYS A 423 5.07 32.10 3.27
C LYS A 423 3.92 31.12 3.55
N PHE A 424 4.22 29.83 3.64
CA PHE A 424 3.27 28.75 3.90
C PHE A 424 3.31 28.25 5.35
N ALA A 425 3.96 28.99 6.27
CA ALA A 425 4.15 28.56 7.65
C ALA A 425 2.84 28.19 8.37
N ASN A 426 1.75 28.89 8.04
CA ASN A 426 0.41 28.65 8.58
C ASN A 426 -0.58 28.20 7.49
N SER A 427 -0.10 27.57 6.43
CA SER A 427 -0.96 27.01 5.38
C SER A 427 -1.05 25.50 5.53
N TRP A 428 -2.21 24.92 5.22
CA TRP A 428 -2.44 23.49 5.28
C TRP A 428 -3.16 22.99 4.04
N VAL A 429 -3.05 21.69 3.79
CA VAL A 429 -3.88 20.98 2.81
C VAL A 429 -4.94 20.21 3.55
N SER A 430 -6.19 20.36 3.13
CA SER A 430 -7.38 19.71 3.69
C SER A 430 -8.01 18.75 2.68
N PHE A 431 -8.53 17.62 3.14
CA PHE A 431 -9.16 16.57 2.35
C PHE A 431 -10.67 16.48 2.64
N TYR A 432 -11.47 16.28 1.59
CA TYR A 432 -12.93 16.29 1.63
C TYR A 432 -13.47 15.04 0.92
N SER A 433 -14.53 14.45 1.45
CA SER A 433 -15.23 13.32 0.83
C SER A 433 -15.97 13.71 -0.44
N SER A 434 -16.41 14.97 -0.53
CA SER A 434 -17.08 15.51 -1.69
C SER A 434 -16.53 16.86 -2.11
N ALA A 435 -16.44 17.08 -3.42
CA ALA A 435 -16.18 18.40 -3.99
C ALA A 435 -17.24 19.46 -3.60
N LYS A 436 -18.41 19.05 -3.06
CA LYS A 436 -19.48 19.95 -2.59
C LYS A 436 -19.30 20.41 -1.14
N ASP A 437 -18.38 19.81 -0.40
CA ASP A 437 -18.20 20.13 1.02
C ASP A 437 -17.67 21.56 1.21
N LEU A 438 -18.14 22.23 2.27
CA LEU A 438 -17.67 23.56 2.66
C LEU A 438 -16.22 23.47 3.18
N ASP A 439 -15.43 24.53 3.01
CA ASP A 439 -13.99 24.56 3.37
C ASP A 439 -13.68 24.25 4.85
N GLN A 440 -14.67 24.33 5.73
CA GLN A 440 -14.54 24.02 7.16
C GLN A 440 -14.90 22.57 7.51
N ASN A 441 -15.45 21.81 6.56
CA ASN A 441 -15.92 20.43 6.74
C ASN A 441 -14.92 19.41 6.18
N TYR A 442 -13.62 19.67 6.31
CA TYR A 442 -12.60 18.70 5.91
C TYR A 442 -12.51 17.58 6.94
N GLU A 443 -12.24 16.36 6.49
CA GLU A 443 -12.09 15.18 7.36
C GLU A 443 -10.66 15.04 7.86
N HIS A 444 -9.70 15.33 6.99
CA HIS A 444 -8.28 15.26 7.30
C HIS A 444 -7.59 16.55 6.84
N TYR A 445 -6.50 16.90 7.51
CA TYR A 445 -5.64 17.99 7.07
C TYR A 445 -4.19 17.74 7.46
N GLN A 446 -3.28 18.46 6.82
CA GLN A 446 -1.88 18.50 7.22
C GLN A 446 -1.25 19.85 6.88
N TRP A 447 -0.44 20.37 7.81
CA TRP A 447 0.35 21.57 7.58
C TRP A 447 1.35 21.36 6.45
N VAL A 448 1.41 22.31 5.52
CA VAL A 448 2.27 22.23 4.32
C VAL A 448 3.75 22.08 4.70
N THR A 449 4.18 22.70 5.79
CA THR A 449 5.55 22.62 6.30
C THR A 449 5.94 21.24 6.82
N SER A 450 4.94 20.41 7.15
CA SER A 450 5.08 19.07 7.69
C SER A 450 4.92 17.98 6.64
N PHE A 451 4.83 18.33 5.35
CA PHE A 451 4.91 17.36 4.25
C PHE A 451 6.34 16.83 4.14
N ASN A 452 6.46 15.54 3.83
CA ASN A 452 7.75 14.87 3.69
C ASN A 452 8.35 15.18 2.32
N LYS A 453 9.66 15.44 2.27
CA LYS A 453 10.36 15.60 0.99
C LYS A 453 10.43 14.24 0.30
N ALA A 454 9.86 14.12 -0.90
CA ALA A 454 9.82 12.86 -1.65
C ALA A 454 10.87 12.81 -2.76
N ASP A 455 10.81 13.77 -3.70
CA ASP A 455 11.66 13.79 -4.89
C ASP A 455 11.91 15.23 -5.39
N ASN A 456 12.60 15.39 -6.50
CA ASN A 456 12.77 16.67 -7.19
C ASN A 456 12.91 16.50 -8.71
N THR A 457 12.51 17.53 -9.46
CA THR A 457 12.85 17.69 -10.87
C THR A 457 13.98 18.71 -11.02
N GLU A 458 14.39 19.01 -12.25
CA GLU A 458 15.35 20.08 -12.53
C GLU A 458 14.90 21.42 -11.90
N GLU A 459 13.60 21.76 -11.98
CA GLU A 459 13.05 23.04 -11.52
C GLU A 459 12.19 22.99 -10.25
N TYR A 460 11.71 21.82 -9.80
CA TYR A 460 10.75 21.70 -8.70
C TYR A 460 11.25 20.78 -7.57
N LEU A 461 10.85 21.13 -6.35
CA LEU A 461 10.92 20.26 -5.16
C LEU A 461 9.55 19.64 -4.94
N ILE A 462 9.50 18.34 -4.63
CA ILE A 462 8.25 17.61 -4.44
C ILE A 462 8.13 17.19 -2.97
N TYR A 463 7.01 17.56 -2.36
CA TYR A 463 6.67 17.24 -0.98
C TYR A 463 5.36 16.46 -0.94
N GLU A 464 5.26 15.43 -0.11
CA GLU A 464 4.15 14.48 -0.09
C GLU A 464 3.59 14.28 1.31
N TYR A 465 2.29 13.99 1.37
CA TYR A 465 1.57 13.58 2.56
C TYR A 465 0.54 12.51 2.20
N MET A 466 0.57 11.43 2.97
CA MET A 466 -0.40 10.33 2.88
C MET A 466 -1.39 10.48 4.03
N SER A 467 -2.67 10.68 3.73
CA SER A 467 -3.71 10.68 4.76
C SER A 467 -4.18 9.25 5.06
N SER A 468 -4.95 9.08 6.13
CA SER A 468 -5.68 7.83 6.42
C SER A 468 -7.06 7.77 5.76
N MET A 469 -7.42 8.77 4.95
CA MET A 469 -8.70 8.85 4.25
C MET A 469 -8.68 7.98 3.00
N SER A 470 -9.71 7.17 2.75
CA SER A 470 -9.83 6.40 1.50
C SER A 470 -10.00 7.31 0.28
N ILE A 471 -9.42 6.91 -0.86
CA ILE A 471 -9.67 7.60 -2.13
C ILE A 471 -11.02 7.14 -2.72
N GLY A 472 -12.04 7.97 -2.61
CA GLY A 472 -13.37 7.71 -3.15
C GLY A 472 -13.71 8.55 -4.38
N PRO A 473 -14.76 8.20 -5.14
CA PRO A 473 -15.35 9.10 -6.13
C PRO A 473 -15.76 10.42 -5.49
N GLY A 474 -15.24 11.54 -5.99
CA GLY A 474 -15.58 12.88 -5.50
C GLY A 474 -14.65 13.44 -4.41
N VAL A 475 -13.68 12.64 -3.92
CA VAL A 475 -12.67 13.11 -2.97
C VAL A 475 -11.88 14.27 -3.57
N GLN A 476 -11.62 15.28 -2.75
CA GLN A 476 -10.89 16.48 -3.14
C GLN A 476 -9.85 16.87 -2.08
N ALA A 477 -8.70 17.38 -2.52
CA ALA A 477 -7.76 18.11 -1.67
C ALA A 477 -7.80 19.61 -2.00
N ARG A 478 -7.79 20.47 -0.98
CA ARG A 478 -7.74 21.93 -1.12
C ARG A 478 -6.60 22.51 -0.31
N PHE A 479 -5.95 23.53 -0.85
CA PHE A 479 -4.92 24.30 -0.16
C PHE A 479 -5.57 25.48 0.55
N ILE A 480 -5.40 25.58 1.87
CA ILE A 480 -5.98 26.64 2.69
C ILE A 480 -4.89 27.60 3.16
N PHE A 481 -5.12 28.90 2.90
CA PHE A 481 -4.19 29.96 3.24
C PHE A 481 -4.66 30.74 4.48
N SER A 482 -3.81 30.79 5.51
CA SER A 482 -4.14 31.35 6.83
C SER A 482 -4.63 32.81 6.84
N SER A 483 -4.34 33.63 5.83
CA SER A 483 -4.73 35.05 5.84
C SER A 483 -6.16 35.31 5.32
N GLY A 484 -6.90 34.27 4.92
CA GLY A 484 -8.26 34.38 4.36
C GLY A 484 -9.40 34.30 5.39
N LEU A 485 -9.14 33.82 6.61
CA LEU A 485 -10.14 33.77 7.68
C LEU A 485 -9.97 34.97 8.60
N LYS A 486 -10.80 36.01 8.38
CA LYS A 486 -11.14 36.99 9.42
C LYS A 486 -11.86 36.27 10.56
N MET A 487 -11.10 35.65 11.46
CA MET A 487 -11.58 35.37 12.82
C MET A 487 -11.23 36.58 13.68
N GLU A 488 -12.25 37.22 14.22
CA GLU A 488 -12.18 38.21 15.29
C GLU A 488 -11.38 37.64 16.46
N ARG A 489 -10.09 38.01 16.54
CA ARG A 489 -9.27 37.77 17.73
C ARG A 489 -9.71 38.75 18.82
N GLN A 490 -10.40 38.23 19.84
CA GLN A 490 -10.38 38.85 21.15
C GLN A 490 -8.95 38.86 21.68
N ASN A 491 -8.55 40.05 22.12
CA ASN A 491 -7.23 40.40 22.63
C ASN A 491 -6.83 39.57 23.84
N LEU A 492 -5.60 39.04 23.83
CA LEU A 492 -4.71 39.10 25.00
C LEU A 492 -3.24 38.93 24.54
N PHE A 493 -2.63 40.11 24.31
CA PHE A 493 -1.21 40.47 24.39
C PHE A 493 -0.13 39.37 24.26
N CYS A 494 0.51 39.34 23.09
CA CYS A 494 1.93 38.99 22.96
C CYS A 494 2.79 40.19 23.39
N GLY A 495 3.52 40.03 24.49
CA GLY A 495 4.70 40.85 24.80
C GLY A 495 5.96 40.10 24.36
N PHE A 496 6.67 40.69 23.39
CA PHE A 496 8.00 40.30 22.93
C PHE A 496 8.99 40.06 24.07
N LEU A 497 9.81 39.00 23.97
CA LEU A 497 11.24 38.91 24.33
C LEU A 497 11.80 37.65 23.66
N PHE A 498 12.31 37.77 22.42
CA PHE A 498 13.73 37.79 22.06
C PHE A 498 14.56 36.57 22.49
N ASN A 499 15.03 35.84 21.46
CA ASN A 499 16.03 34.77 21.42
C ASN A 499 16.87 34.51 22.69
N MET A 500 16.67 33.32 23.24
CA MET A 500 17.74 32.42 23.66
C MET A 500 17.49 31.10 22.95
N ILE A 501 18.38 30.71 22.03
CA ILE A 501 18.51 29.31 21.63
C ILE A 501 19.11 28.62 22.86
N LEU A 502 18.24 28.23 23.78
CA LEU A 502 18.52 27.13 24.67
C LEU A 502 18.22 25.88 23.83
N THR A 503 19.22 25.05 23.58
CA THR A 503 18.98 23.63 23.38
C THR A 503 18.38 23.09 24.68
N SER A 504 17.09 23.33 24.92
CA SER A 504 16.36 22.58 25.92
C SER A 504 16.25 21.18 25.34
N ALA A 505 16.99 20.24 25.94
CA ALA A 505 16.53 18.86 25.92
C ALA A 505 15.03 18.91 26.26
N ALA A 506 14.17 18.49 25.32
CA ALA A 506 12.75 18.45 25.57
C ALA A 506 12.55 17.65 26.85
N ALA A 507 12.00 18.29 27.89
CA ALA A 507 11.64 17.57 29.10
C ALA A 507 10.57 16.56 28.70
N ILE A 508 10.85 15.27 28.86
CA ILE A 508 9.88 14.21 28.60
C ILE A 508 8.62 14.52 29.42
N GLN A 509 7.48 14.62 28.75
CA GLN A 509 6.21 14.87 29.41
C GLN A 509 5.84 13.65 30.25
N THR A 510 5.53 13.87 31.54
CA THR A 510 5.00 12.82 32.42
C THR A 510 3.48 12.80 32.36
N LEU A 511 2.90 11.65 32.02
CA LEU A 511 1.46 11.41 32.04
C LEU A 511 1.02 10.95 33.44
N GLN A 512 0.20 11.77 34.09
CA GLN A 512 -0.19 11.57 35.49
C GLN A 512 -1.42 10.67 35.63
N ASP A 513 -2.32 10.69 34.65
CA ASP A 513 -3.58 9.96 34.69
C ASP A 513 -4.10 9.60 33.28
N ILE A 514 -5.22 8.88 33.23
CA ILE A 514 -5.81 8.41 31.96
C ILE A 514 -6.29 9.60 31.10
N LYS A 515 -6.62 10.74 31.69
CA LYS A 515 -7.04 11.94 30.96
C LYS A 515 -5.86 12.61 30.28
N ASP A 516 -4.69 12.60 30.91
CA ASP A 516 -3.44 13.01 30.24
C ASP A 516 -3.17 12.13 29.02
N LEU A 517 -3.37 10.80 29.14
CA LEU A 517 -3.32 9.90 27.99
C LEU A 517 -4.34 10.27 26.92
N GLU A 518 -5.60 10.56 27.26
CA GLU A 518 -6.65 10.94 26.29
C GLU A 518 -6.28 12.20 25.48
N ASN A 519 -5.59 13.16 26.10
CA ASN A 519 -5.24 14.44 25.49
C ASN A 519 -3.97 14.41 24.63
N THR A 520 -3.20 13.32 24.64
CA THR A 520 -2.03 13.21 23.74
C THR A 520 -2.45 13.17 22.27
N THR A 521 -1.68 13.77 21.37
CA THR A 521 -1.91 13.68 19.91
C THR A 521 -1.32 12.40 19.29
N THR A 522 -0.93 11.44 20.13
CA THR A 522 -0.16 10.25 19.74
C THR A 522 -0.92 9.37 18.77
N SER A 523 -0.22 8.93 17.72
CA SER A 523 -0.74 7.94 16.76
C SER A 523 -0.98 6.55 17.37
N MET A 524 -0.57 6.30 18.63
CA MET A 524 -0.77 5.06 19.41
C MET A 524 -2.24 4.69 19.73
N LYS A 525 -3.20 5.57 19.43
CA LYS A 525 -4.63 5.41 19.77
C LYS A 525 -5.46 4.79 18.64
N GLU A 526 -4.83 4.29 17.59
CA GLU A 526 -5.51 3.80 16.39
C GLU A 526 -5.12 2.36 16.07
N PHE A 527 -6.02 1.58 15.48
CA PHE A 527 -5.65 0.30 14.90
C PHE A 527 -4.65 0.50 13.74
N PRO A 528 -3.56 -0.29 13.60
CA PRO A 528 -3.22 -1.52 14.32
C PRO A 528 -2.16 -1.37 15.41
N ARG A 529 -2.14 -0.23 16.11
CA ARG A 529 -1.18 0.08 17.16
C ARG A 529 -1.52 -0.71 18.42
N HIS A 530 -0.50 -1.22 19.10
CA HIS A 530 -0.59 -2.09 20.27
C HIS A 530 -0.07 -1.42 21.56
N GLY A 531 0.38 -0.17 21.50
CA GLY A 531 0.99 0.56 22.62
C GLY A 531 0.11 0.61 23.87
N LEU A 532 -1.18 0.94 23.72
CA LEU A 532 -2.10 0.95 24.86
C LEU A 532 -2.37 -0.46 25.41
N MET A 533 -2.55 -1.47 24.56
CA MET A 533 -2.69 -2.87 25.02
C MET A 533 -1.46 -3.34 25.78
N LEU A 534 -0.27 -2.92 25.34
CA LEU A 534 1.00 -3.22 25.98
C LEU A 534 1.14 -2.53 27.34
N LEU A 535 0.75 -1.26 27.44
CA LEU A 535 0.74 -0.51 28.69
C LEU A 535 -0.26 -1.11 29.69
N HIS A 536 -1.45 -1.50 29.22
CA HIS A 536 -2.43 -2.23 30.02
C HIS A 536 -1.87 -3.54 30.56
N TRP A 537 -1.21 -4.33 29.71
CA TRP A 537 -0.56 -5.56 30.13
C TRP A 537 0.51 -5.31 31.20
N PHE A 538 1.38 -4.32 30.96
CA PHE A 538 2.46 -3.99 31.88
C PHE A 538 1.93 -3.54 33.24
N ALA A 539 0.95 -2.63 33.26
CA ALA A 539 0.34 -2.13 34.49
C ALA A 539 -0.26 -3.27 35.34
N ASN A 540 -0.87 -4.28 34.71
CA ASN A 540 -1.43 -5.43 35.42
C ASN A 540 -0.39 -6.52 35.78
N THR A 541 0.84 -6.40 35.29
CA THR A 541 1.92 -7.38 35.53
C THR A 541 2.92 -6.90 36.57
N VAL A 542 3.13 -5.59 36.69
CA VAL A 542 4.04 -4.98 37.67
C VAL A 542 3.36 -4.86 39.04
N ASP A 543 4.06 -5.28 40.09
CA ASP A 543 3.64 -4.99 41.45
C ASP A 543 4.00 -3.55 41.79
N VAL A 544 3.06 -2.85 42.41
CA VAL A 544 3.23 -1.49 42.91
C VAL A 544 2.84 -1.51 44.36
N ASP A 545 3.77 -1.18 45.26
CA ASP A 545 3.50 -1.15 46.69
C ASP A 545 2.86 0.18 47.15
N SER A 546 2.57 0.31 48.44
CA SER A 546 1.98 1.53 49.01
C SER A 546 2.89 2.75 48.97
N GLY A 547 4.20 2.58 48.77
CA GLY A 547 5.17 3.65 48.60
C GLY A 547 5.35 4.08 47.15
N GLY A 548 4.77 3.34 46.19
CA GLY A 548 4.92 3.57 44.77
C GLY A 548 6.15 2.88 44.16
N ASP A 549 6.84 2.01 44.91
CA ASP A 549 7.92 1.18 44.38
C ASP A 549 7.34 0.13 43.43
N MET A 550 7.94 0.00 42.24
CA MET A 550 7.55 -0.94 41.21
C MET A 550 8.47 -2.16 41.17
N GLU A 551 7.92 -3.38 41.21
CA GLU A 551 8.69 -4.63 41.17
C GLU A 551 8.09 -5.65 40.17
N LEU A 552 8.96 -6.29 39.39
CA LEU A 552 8.61 -7.39 38.48
C LEU A 552 8.76 -8.75 39.17
N HIS A 553 7.79 -9.64 38.92
CA HIS A 553 7.85 -11.04 39.39
C HIS A 553 8.94 -11.89 38.72
N PHE A 554 9.46 -11.41 37.59
CA PHE A 554 10.47 -12.05 36.77
C PHE A 554 11.65 -11.10 36.53
N ASP A 555 12.80 -11.65 36.13
CA ASP A 555 13.96 -10.83 35.77
C ASP A 555 13.88 -10.42 34.28
N PRO A 556 13.80 -9.11 33.95
CA PRO A 556 13.69 -8.65 32.56
C PRO A 556 14.91 -9.01 31.71
N GLY A 557 16.07 -9.23 32.34
CA GLY A 557 17.31 -9.66 31.70
C GLY A 557 17.26 -11.07 31.11
N GLN A 558 16.24 -11.88 31.44
CA GLN A 558 16.03 -13.22 30.89
C GLN A 558 15.32 -13.21 29.53
N GLY A 559 14.79 -12.05 29.12
CA GLY A 559 14.14 -11.87 27.82
C GLY A 559 12.68 -12.34 27.73
N SER A 560 12.05 -12.64 28.88
CA SER A 560 10.62 -12.97 28.96
C SER A 560 9.74 -11.89 28.32
N TYR A 561 8.63 -12.28 27.70
CA TYR A 561 7.68 -11.35 27.05
C TYR A 561 8.24 -10.50 25.90
N GLY A 562 9.43 -10.82 25.37
CA GLY A 562 10.08 -10.03 24.33
C GLY A 562 10.93 -8.89 24.85
N LEU A 563 11.10 -8.78 26.18
CA LEU A 563 11.99 -7.80 26.79
C LEU A 563 13.42 -7.99 26.30
N HIS A 564 14.11 -6.88 26.08
CA HIS A 564 15.50 -6.90 25.67
C HIS A 564 16.18 -5.60 26.00
N CYS A 565 17.50 -5.64 26.13
CA CYS A 565 18.27 -4.45 26.46
C CYS A 565 18.13 -3.41 25.35
N TYR A 566 17.94 -2.16 25.76
CA TYR A 566 18.01 -1.02 24.87
C TYR A 566 19.46 -0.84 24.40
N GLU A 567 19.73 -1.02 23.12
CA GLU A 567 21.05 -0.73 22.54
C GLU A 567 21.19 0.79 22.36
N ASP A 568 21.98 1.41 23.24
CA ASP A 568 22.32 2.83 23.19
C ASP A 568 23.22 3.14 21.98
N THR A 569 22.64 3.17 20.78
CA THR A 569 23.32 3.66 19.57
C THR A 569 23.15 5.16 19.36
N ASP A 570 22.35 5.84 20.19
CA ASP A 570 21.98 7.25 19.97
C ASP A 570 22.00 8.05 21.28
N LYS A 571 23.07 8.85 21.46
CA LYS A 571 23.35 9.71 22.63
C LYS A 571 22.37 10.89 22.80
N ARG A 572 21.17 10.79 22.25
CA ARG A 572 20.15 11.86 22.23
C ARG A 572 18.98 11.62 23.18
N ALA A 573 18.91 10.47 23.84
CA ALA A 573 17.88 10.22 24.84
C ALA A 573 18.30 10.73 26.24
N PRO A 574 17.36 11.16 27.13
CA PRO A 574 17.68 11.89 28.38
C PRO A 574 18.08 10.95 29.53
N PHE A 575 18.75 9.84 29.23
CA PHE A 575 18.99 8.77 30.18
C PHE A 575 20.34 8.95 30.88
N ASP A 576 20.29 9.41 32.13
CA ASP A 576 21.49 9.61 32.96
C ASP A 576 22.13 8.26 33.30
N ALA A 577 23.44 8.16 33.03
CA ALA A 577 24.18 6.90 32.99
C ALA A 577 25.08 6.74 34.21
N SER A 578 24.79 5.74 35.06
CA SER A 578 25.82 4.91 35.72
C SER A 578 25.25 3.67 36.45
N GLU A 579 24.02 3.75 36.99
CA GLU A 579 23.47 2.72 37.91
C GLU A 579 22.15 2.06 37.47
N SER A 580 21.60 2.39 36.29
CA SER A 580 20.33 1.82 35.79
C SER A 580 20.52 1.07 34.47
N LEU A 581 19.67 0.08 34.22
CA LEU A 581 19.57 -0.68 32.96
C LEU A 581 18.26 -0.35 32.26
N TYR A 582 18.26 -0.35 30.93
CA TYR A 582 17.09 -0.04 30.12
C TYR A 582 16.64 -1.27 29.32
N TYR A 583 15.37 -1.63 29.45
CA TYR A 583 14.75 -2.73 28.71
C TYR A 583 13.60 -2.22 27.84
N SER A 584 13.54 -2.69 26.60
CA SER A 584 12.49 -2.40 25.64
C SER A 584 11.51 -3.57 25.55
N LEU A 585 10.22 -3.26 25.67
CA LEU A 585 9.09 -4.16 25.51
C LEU A 585 8.27 -3.71 24.30
N GLY A 586 7.68 -4.65 23.57
CA GLY A 586 6.72 -4.34 22.49
C GLY A 586 7.23 -4.56 21.07
N ASP A 587 8.46 -5.07 20.92
CA ASP A 587 8.91 -5.62 19.64
C ASP A 587 8.32 -7.02 19.44
N LEU A 588 7.18 -7.07 18.76
CA LEU A 588 6.40 -8.28 18.52
C LEU A 588 7.04 -9.21 17.48
N ASP A 589 8.14 -8.82 16.84
CA ASP A 589 8.94 -9.70 15.96
C ASP A 589 9.85 -10.66 16.72
N ARG A 590 10.11 -10.39 18.01
CA ARG A 590 10.92 -11.27 18.85
C ARG A 590 10.20 -12.58 19.17
N ARG A 591 10.97 -13.66 19.25
CA ARG A 591 10.43 -15.00 19.55
C ARG A 591 9.76 -15.06 20.92
N SER A 592 10.36 -14.46 21.95
CA SER A 592 9.82 -14.44 23.31
C SER A 592 8.63 -13.49 23.49
N ALA A 593 8.33 -12.63 22.52
CA ALA A 593 7.11 -11.82 22.52
C ALA A 593 5.84 -12.70 22.44
N ARG A 594 5.95 -13.97 22.03
CA ARG A 594 4.85 -14.96 22.08
C ARG A 594 4.35 -15.25 23.49
N MET A 595 5.11 -14.91 24.52
CA MET A 595 4.65 -15.01 25.91
C MET A 595 3.64 -13.91 26.27
N LEU A 596 3.52 -12.85 25.48
CA LEU A 596 2.51 -11.80 25.69
C LEU A 596 1.09 -12.37 25.50
N PRO A 597 0.11 -11.91 26.27
CA PRO A 597 -1.28 -12.32 26.08
C PRO A 597 -1.77 -12.04 24.67
N PHE A 598 -2.69 -12.89 24.19
CA PHE A 598 -3.18 -12.80 22.82
C PHE A 598 -3.77 -11.43 22.48
N TYR A 599 -4.46 -10.74 23.39
CA TYR A 599 -5.04 -9.41 23.11
C TYR A 599 -3.98 -8.34 22.75
N VAL A 600 -2.73 -8.50 23.19
CA VAL A 600 -1.61 -7.63 22.81
C VAL A 600 -1.09 -7.97 21.41
N LEU A 601 -1.12 -9.26 21.06
CA LEU A 601 -0.63 -9.79 19.78
C LEU A 601 -1.70 -9.79 18.68
N GLN A 602 -2.97 -9.65 19.05
CA GLN A 602 -4.11 -9.88 18.17
C GLN A 602 -4.04 -8.95 16.96
N ASP A 603 -3.86 -7.65 17.16
CA ASP A 603 -3.88 -6.68 16.06
C ASP A 603 -2.64 -6.75 15.19
N PHE A 604 -1.48 -7.07 15.78
CA PHE A 604 -0.27 -7.40 15.04
C PHE A 604 -0.49 -8.57 14.05
N HIS A 605 -1.34 -9.53 14.40
CA HIS A 605 -1.66 -10.67 13.54
C HIS A 605 -2.77 -10.41 12.53
N HIS A 606 -3.71 -9.48 12.79
CA HIS A 606 -4.86 -9.21 11.94
C HIS A 606 -4.68 -8.01 10.99
N SER A 607 -3.60 -7.25 11.13
CA SER A 607 -3.34 -6.01 10.35
C SER A 607 -2.55 -6.20 9.05
N GLY A 608 -2.36 -7.45 8.58
CA GLY A 608 -1.65 -7.73 7.34
C GLY A 608 -0.20 -7.25 7.35
N GLU A 609 0.28 -6.62 6.28
CA GLU A 609 1.64 -6.07 6.16
C GLU A 609 1.75 -4.58 6.56
N SER A 610 0.81 -4.05 7.37
CA SER A 610 0.87 -2.67 7.84
C SER A 610 2.23 -2.36 8.49
N PRO A 611 2.96 -1.31 8.06
CA PRO A 611 4.22 -0.92 8.69
C PRO A 611 4.05 -0.37 10.11
N GLN A 612 2.81 -0.01 10.52
CA GLN A 612 2.50 0.57 11.82
C GLN A 612 2.24 -0.48 12.92
N LYS A 613 2.07 -1.76 12.58
CA LYS A 613 1.63 -2.79 13.53
C LYS A 613 2.64 -3.23 14.60
N ASN A 614 3.92 -2.81 14.49
CA ASN A 614 5.00 -3.22 15.40
C ASN A 614 5.93 -2.05 15.79
N VAL A 615 5.39 -0.84 15.91
CA VAL A 615 6.18 0.37 16.21
C VAL A 615 6.13 0.79 17.68
N ASP A 616 5.12 0.36 18.45
CA ASP A 616 4.95 0.81 19.84
C ASP A 616 5.90 0.10 20.80
N ARG A 617 6.46 0.85 21.76
CA ARG A 617 7.39 0.34 22.77
C ARG A 617 7.07 0.88 24.15
N VAL A 618 7.26 0.03 25.16
CA VAL A 618 7.32 0.43 26.57
C VAL A 618 8.76 0.22 27.04
N LEU A 619 9.42 1.30 27.47
CA LEU A 619 10.79 1.26 27.99
C LEU A 619 10.77 1.23 29.52
N LEU A 620 11.55 0.33 30.10
CA LEU A 620 11.71 0.15 31.53
C LEU A 620 13.11 0.58 31.94
N GLN A 621 13.22 1.54 32.84
CA GLN A 621 14.45 1.82 33.56
C GLN A 621 14.43 1.01 34.84
N VAL A 622 15.42 0.14 35.05
CA VAL A 622 15.50 -0.75 36.22
C VAL A 622 16.83 -0.58 36.95
N GLN A 623 16.85 -0.87 38.24
CA GLN A 623 18.04 -0.76 39.06
C GLN A 623 19.07 -1.84 38.70
N LYS A 624 20.32 -1.48 38.42
CA LYS A 624 21.36 -2.45 38.04
C LYS A 624 21.66 -3.50 39.12
N SER A 625 21.59 -3.12 40.41
CA SER A 625 21.77 -4.04 41.54
C SER A 625 20.60 -5.01 41.74
N ASN A 626 19.39 -4.61 41.35
CA ASN A 626 18.19 -5.44 41.37
C ASN A 626 17.31 -5.17 40.14
N PRO A 627 17.54 -5.87 39.02
CA PRO A 627 16.83 -5.62 37.76
C PRO A 627 15.30 -5.84 37.81
N ARG A 628 14.78 -6.41 38.90
CA ARG A 628 13.34 -6.52 39.13
C ARG A 628 12.71 -5.22 39.60
N LYS A 629 13.48 -4.32 40.23
CA LYS A 629 13.00 -3.02 40.65
C LYS A 629 12.99 -2.05 39.48
N VAL A 630 11.80 -1.60 39.11
CA VAL A 630 11.58 -0.62 38.04
C VAL A 630 11.60 0.77 38.66
N GLU A 631 12.49 1.62 38.17
CA GLU A 631 12.64 3.02 38.61
C GLU A 631 11.70 3.94 37.84
N LYS A 632 11.63 3.75 36.51
CA LYS A 632 10.80 4.56 35.60
C LYS A 632 10.27 3.74 34.43
N VAL A 633 9.14 4.18 33.90
CA VAL A 633 8.46 3.57 32.75
C VAL A 633 8.20 4.66 31.72
N TYR A 634 8.49 4.35 30.46
CA TYR A 634 8.23 5.26 29.34
C TYR A 634 7.45 4.55 28.24
N MET A 635 6.65 5.29 27.50
CA MET A 635 5.98 4.84 26.30
C MET A 635 6.51 5.64 25.10
N THR A 636 6.86 4.97 24.00
CA THR A 636 7.51 5.59 22.83
C THR A 636 7.24 4.83 21.55
N GLU A 637 7.52 5.46 20.41
CA GLU A 637 7.51 4.84 19.09
C GLU A 637 8.92 4.49 18.59
N TYR A 638 9.03 3.40 17.86
CA TYR A 638 10.25 2.94 17.18
C TYR A 638 10.15 3.20 15.67
N HIS A 639 11.14 3.89 15.10
CA HIS A 639 11.23 4.11 13.66
C HIS A 639 12.51 3.48 13.05
N LYS A 640 12.37 2.92 11.84
CA LYS A 640 13.50 2.57 10.98
C LYS A 640 13.72 3.70 9.97
N ASP A 641 14.53 4.70 10.32
CA ASP A 641 15.01 5.68 9.35
C ASP A 641 16.23 5.12 8.61
N GLN A 642 16.23 5.18 7.27
CA GLN A 642 17.36 4.75 6.43
C GLN A 642 18.55 5.70 6.53
N SER A 643 18.36 6.92 7.06
CA SER A 643 19.37 7.98 7.09
C SER A 643 20.00 8.26 8.47
N GLN A 644 19.30 7.98 9.58
CA GLN A 644 19.80 8.25 10.95
C GLN A 644 20.02 7.01 11.82
N GLY A 645 19.77 5.80 11.31
CA GLY A 645 19.88 4.57 12.09
C GLY A 645 18.62 4.26 12.90
N ARG A 646 18.67 3.18 13.70
CA ARG A 646 17.56 2.71 14.53
C ARG A 646 17.41 3.67 15.72
N SER A 647 16.36 4.49 15.75
CA SER A 647 16.16 5.45 16.84
C SER A 647 14.69 5.57 17.25
N TYR A 648 14.48 5.91 18.52
CA TYR A 648 13.17 6.12 19.13
C TYR A 648 12.76 7.58 18.92
N ASN A 649 11.46 7.85 18.81
CA ASN A 649 10.97 9.21 18.58
C ASN A 649 10.91 9.99 19.90
N PRO A 650 11.82 10.96 20.16
CA PRO A 650 11.80 11.74 21.39
C PRO A 650 10.55 12.62 21.51
N ASP A 651 9.96 13.03 20.38
CA ASP A 651 8.76 13.88 20.35
C ASP A 651 7.49 13.09 20.69
N GLU A 652 7.54 11.76 20.61
CA GLU A 652 6.45 10.84 20.96
C GLU A 652 6.85 9.94 22.15
N THR A 653 7.73 10.42 23.03
CA THR A 653 8.14 9.74 24.26
C THR A 653 7.49 10.38 25.48
N TYR A 654 6.82 9.56 26.29
CA TYR A 654 6.14 9.99 27.51
C TYR A 654 6.60 9.17 28.71
N GLU A 655 6.87 9.82 29.84
CA GLU A 655 7.09 9.14 31.13
C GLU A 655 5.73 8.79 31.75
N ILE A 656 5.58 7.55 32.19
CA ILE A 656 4.33 7.05 32.78
C ILE A 656 4.43 7.13 34.30
N SER A 657 3.54 7.88 34.93
CA SER A 657 3.50 7.97 36.39
C SER A 657 2.98 6.67 37.04
N VAL A 658 3.40 6.44 38.29
CA VAL A 658 2.86 5.35 39.11
C VAL A 658 1.36 5.51 39.36
N LYS A 659 0.86 6.76 39.48
CA LYS A 659 -0.57 7.07 39.62
C LYS A 659 -1.36 6.50 38.43
N LEU A 660 -0.89 6.72 37.21
CA LEU A 660 -1.52 6.20 36.00
C LEU A 660 -1.53 4.67 36.00
N LEU A 661 -0.43 3.99 36.35
CA LEU A 661 -0.42 2.52 36.45
C LEU A 661 -1.44 1.99 37.46
N ILE A 662 -1.60 2.67 38.61
CA ILE A 662 -2.61 2.32 39.62
C ILE A 662 -4.03 2.50 39.07
N GLN A 663 -4.30 3.58 38.32
CA GLN A 663 -5.61 3.80 37.69
C GLN A 663 -5.95 2.69 36.68
N ILE A 664 -5.00 2.31 35.83
CA ILE A 664 -5.19 1.23 34.85
C ILE A 664 -5.54 -0.09 35.57
N ARG A 665 -4.82 -0.43 36.65
CA ARG A 665 -5.09 -1.63 37.45
C ARG A 665 -6.44 -1.58 38.15
N ALA A 666 -6.84 -0.40 38.64
CA ALA A 666 -8.12 -0.24 39.34
C ALA A 666 -9.31 -0.59 38.43
N LEU A 667 -9.24 -0.24 37.14
CA LEU A 667 -10.28 -0.57 36.15
C LEU A 667 -10.51 -2.07 35.97
N GLY A 668 -9.53 -2.93 36.30
CA GLY A 668 -9.65 -4.39 36.21
C GLY A 668 -10.27 -5.07 37.43
N THR A 669 -10.51 -4.34 38.52
CA THR A 669 -11.29 -4.84 39.67
C THR A 669 -12.78 -4.68 39.38
N ASP A 670 -13.65 -5.62 39.80
CA ASP A 670 -15.12 -5.55 39.64
C ASP A 670 -15.67 -4.26 40.29
N ILE A 671 -15.62 -3.14 39.57
CA ILE A 671 -16.13 -1.85 40.04
C ILE A 671 -17.59 -1.79 39.61
N ALA A 672 -18.48 -1.92 40.59
CA ALA A 672 -19.88 -1.56 40.37
C ALA A 672 -19.96 -0.05 40.08
N CYS A 673 -20.80 0.34 39.11
CA CYS A 673 -21.07 1.74 38.76
C CYS A 673 -21.40 2.65 39.98
N GLU A 674 -21.86 2.08 41.10
CA GLU A 674 -22.28 2.82 42.28
C GLU A 674 -21.20 2.97 43.38
N THR A 675 -19.99 2.45 43.18
CA THR A 675 -18.92 2.50 44.20
C THR A 675 -17.85 3.56 43.87
N TYR A 676 -17.72 4.57 44.75
CA TYR A 676 -16.59 5.52 44.72
C TYR A 676 -15.29 4.78 45.03
N ASP A 677 -14.44 4.61 44.03
CA ASP A 677 -13.09 4.07 44.19
C ASP A 677 -12.10 5.23 44.36
N PRO A 678 -11.45 5.39 45.53
CA PRO A 678 -10.51 6.49 45.77
C PRO A 678 -9.25 6.42 44.89
N ARG A 679 -9.04 5.33 44.16
CA ARG A 679 -7.95 5.17 43.18
C ARG A 679 -8.28 5.83 41.84
N LEU A 680 -9.56 6.08 41.55
CA LEU A 680 -10.05 6.79 40.37
C LEU A 680 -10.47 8.21 40.79
N ASP A 681 -10.01 9.22 40.07
CA ASP A 681 -10.38 10.63 40.30
C ASP A 681 -11.64 11.05 39.52
N PHE A 682 -12.37 10.08 38.94
CA PHE A 682 -13.62 10.26 38.20
C PHE A 682 -14.61 9.12 38.51
N SER A 683 -15.91 9.37 38.33
CA SER A 683 -16.95 8.33 38.43
C SER A 683 -17.17 7.65 37.08
N LEU A 684 -17.22 6.31 37.05
CA LEU A 684 -17.55 5.56 35.82
C LEU A 684 -18.96 5.92 35.28
N CYS A 685 -19.87 6.40 36.13
CA CYS A 685 -21.24 6.78 35.75
C CYS A 685 -21.38 8.15 35.07
N GLU A 686 -20.36 9.02 35.12
CA GLU A 686 -20.42 10.33 34.45
C GLU A 686 -20.34 10.24 32.92
N TYR A 687 -20.10 9.04 32.37
CA TYR A 687 -19.79 8.81 30.96
C TYR A 687 -20.69 7.74 30.30
N LEU A 688 -22.00 7.98 30.26
CA LEU A 688 -22.98 7.14 29.52
C LEU A 688 -22.61 6.91 28.04
N ASN A 689 -21.96 7.89 27.39
CA ASN A 689 -21.51 7.77 25.99
C ASN A 689 -20.34 6.78 25.80
N HIS A 690 -19.57 6.49 26.85
CA HIS A 690 -18.42 5.58 26.78
C HIS A 690 -18.84 4.11 26.97
N GLN A 691 -20.03 3.83 27.51
CA GLN A 691 -20.54 2.46 27.64
C GLN A 691 -20.69 1.76 26.28
N GLN A 692 -21.11 2.49 25.24
CA GLN A 692 -21.20 1.94 23.88
C GLN A 692 -19.82 1.64 23.29
N LYS A 693 -18.82 2.52 23.52
CA LYS A 693 -17.44 2.28 23.08
C LYS A 693 -16.80 1.12 23.86
N ALA A 694 -16.97 1.06 25.17
CA ALA A 694 -16.51 -0.04 26.01
C ALA A 694 -17.15 -1.37 25.56
N ALA A 695 -18.45 -1.39 25.23
CA ALA A 695 -19.10 -2.57 24.68
C ALA A 695 -18.49 -3.01 23.33
N LYS A 696 -18.13 -2.07 22.45
CA LYS A 696 -17.41 -2.37 21.21
C LYS A 696 -16.01 -2.94 21.47
N VAL A 697 -15.26 -2.39 22.43
CA VAL A 697 -13.95 -2.90 22.82
C VAL A 697 -14.07 -4.31 23.41
N LEU A 698 -15.04 -4.53 24.29
CA LEU A 698 -15.33 -5.84 24.89
C LEU A 698 -15.71 -6.88 23.82
N MET A 699 -16.38 -6.47 22.74
CA MET A 699 -16.70 -7.32 21.60
C MET A 699 -15.45 -7.78 20.83
N VAL A 700 -14.43 -6.93 20.74
CA VAL A 700 -13.18 -7.22 20.01
C VAL A 700 -12.17 -7.96 20.88
N TYR A 701 -12.04 -7.58 22.16
CA TYR A 701 -11.10 -8.15 23.14
C TYR A 701 -11.85 -8.72 24.35
N PRO A 702 -12.52 -9.87 24.21
CA PRO A 702 -13.27 -10.46 25.32
C PRO A 702 -12.35 -10.98 26.44
N GLN A 703 -12.86 -10.99 27.67
CA GLN A 703 -12.22 -11.59 28.86
C GLN A 703 -10.89 -10.94 29.30
N VAL A 704 -10.73 -9.63 29.06
CA VAL A 704 -9.62 -8.84 29.62
C VAL A 704 -10.20 -7.78 30.55
N PRO A 705 -10.35 -8.05 31.86
CA PRO A 705 -10.97 -7.12 32.80
C PRO A 705 -10.32 -5.74 32.76
N GLY A 706 -11.12 -4.69 32.60
CA GLY A 706 -10.67 -3.30 32.65
C GLY A 706 -10.04 -2.77 31.36
N LEU A 707 -9.75 -3.62 30.38
CA LEU A 707 -9.19 -3.19 29.09
C LEU A 707 -10.19 -2.34 28.31
N GLU A 708 -11.47 -2.72 28.36
CA GLU A 708 -12.56 -2.01 27.69
C GLU A 708 -12.70 -0.58 28.16
N TRP A 709 -12.60 -0.37 29.48
CA TRP A 709 -12.64 0.95 30.08
C TRP A 709 -11.36 1.72 29.83
N PHE A 710 -10.21 1.07 29.98
CA PHE A 710 -8.91 1.71 29.78
C PHE A 710 -8.77 2.25 28.34
N LEU A 711 -8.99 1.41 27.32
CA LEU A 711 -8.88 1.84 25.92
C LEU A 711 -9.89 2.95 25.59
N THR A 712 -11.11 2.83 26.10
CA THR A 712 -12.17 3.81 25.87
C THR A 712 -11.86 5.17 26.50
N LEU A 713 -11.31 5.19 27.71
CA LEU A 713 -10.96 6.42 28.44
C LEU A 713 -9.65 7.04 27.95
N ALA A 714 -8.70 6.22 27.47
CA ALA A 714 -7.46 6.70 26.85
C ALA A 714 -7.68 7.25 25.42
N GLY A 715 -8.90 7.24 24.89
CA GLY A 715 -9.24 7.78 23.58
C GLY A 715 -8.94 6.86 22.39
N TYR A 716 -8.88 5.53 22.60
CA TYR A 716 -8.63 4.56 21.53
C TYR A 716 -9.79 4.53 20.51
N ASN A 717 -9.46 4.64 19.24
CA ASN A 717 -10.41 4.51 18.14
C ASN A 717 -10.63 3.04 17.77
N ILE A 718 -11.65 2.43 18.39
CA ILE A 718 -12.02 1.02 18.18
C ILE A 718 -12.74 0.76 16.85
N ASP A 719 -13.31 1.78 16.20
CA ASP A 719 -14.24 1.61 15.07
C ASP A 719 -13.59 0.95 13.83
N PRO A 720 -12.37 1.31 13.37
CA PRO A 720 -11.70 0.62 12.27
C PRO A 720 -11.47 -0.87 12.56
N ARG A 721 -11.07 -1.19 13.79
CA ARG A 721 -10.85 -2.57 14.24
C ARG A 721 -12.16 -3.36 14.34
N LEU A 722 -13.22 -2.70 14.80
CA LEU A 722 -14.57 -3.25 14.89
C LEU A 722 -15.12 -3.60 13.52
N ASN A 723 -14.90 -2.74 12.51
CA ASN A 723 -15.30 -3.01 11.14
C ASN A 723 -14.58 -4.25 10.58
N ILE A 724 -13.28 -4.39 10.82
CA ILE A 724 -12.52 -5.61 10.46
C ILE A 724 -13.08 -6.83 11.20
N PHE A 725 -13.40 -6.69 12.49
CA PHE A 725 -14.01 -7.75 13.28
C PHE A 725 -15.38 -8.16 12.71
N LEU A 726 -16.25 -7.22 12.38
CA LEU A 726 -17.60 -7.44 11.84
C LEU A 726 -17.58 -8.03 10.43
N GLN A 727 -16.63 -7.61 9.59
CA GLN A 727 -16.39 -8.22 8.28
C GLN A 727 -15.96 -9.69 8.41
N ALA A 728 -15.10 -10.01 9.40
CA ALA A 728 -14.67 -11.38 9.68
C ALA A 728 -15.73 -12.25 10.38
N SER A 729 -16.69 -11.65 11.09
CA SER A 729 -17.72 -12.32 11.91
C SER A 729 -19.09 -12.52 11.21
N PHE A 730 -19.13 -12.45 9.88
CA PHE A 730 -20.21 -12.96 9.02
C PHE A 730 -21.57 -12.22 9.06
N CYS A 731 -21.68 -11.06 8.41
CA CYS A 731 -22.96 -10.52 7.92
C CYS A 731 -22.86 -9.61 6.67
N ALA A 732 -22.05 -9.98 5.68
CA ALA A 732 -22.13 -9.32 4.36
C ALA A 732 -21.70 -10.25 3.21
N PHE A 733 -22.57 -11.19 2.83
CA PHE A 733 -22.58 -11.72 1.45
C PHE A 733 -24.00 -12.18 1.08
N ASN A 734 -24.50 -11.67 -0.05
CA ASN A 734 -25.73 -12.00 -0.78
C ASN A 734 -27.09 -11.56 -0.19
N GLN A 735 -27.51 -10.34 -0.54
CA GLN A 735 -28.94 -10.09 -0.78
C GLN A 735 -29.23 -10.06 -2.28
N THR A 736 -29.15 -11.23 -2.92
CA THR A 736 -30.03 -11.56 -4.06
C THR A 736 -30.24 -13.07 -4.09
N THR A 737 -31.51 -13.46 -3.95
CA THR A 737 -32.15 -14.77 -4.25
C THR A 737 -31.98 -15.94 -3.28
N ASN A 738 -32.64 -15.92 -2.11
CA ASN A 738 -33.47 -17.03 -1.57
C ASN A 738 -34.23 -16.60 -0.28
N PRO A 739 -35.57 -16.75 -0.15
CA PRO A 739 -36.29 -16.28 1.05
C PRO A 739 -36.18 -17.20 2.29
N ASN A 740 -35.42 -18.29 2.24
CA ASN A 740 -35.34 -19.28 3.33
C ASN A 740 -33.94 -19.47 3.94
N ASP A 741 -32.94 -18.68 3.53
CA ASP A 741 -31.62 -18.67 4.17
C ASP A 741 -31.58 -17.55 5.22
N ASN A 742 -32.02 -17.87 6.44
CA ASN A 742 -32.02 -16.94 7.58
C ASN A 742 -30.59 -16.67 8.09
N CYS A 743 -29.88 -15.75 7.45
CA CYS A 743 -28.95 -14.86 8.14
C CYS A 743 -29.63 -13.48 8.23
N SER A 744 -30.55 -13.34 9.19
CA SER A 744 -30.99 -12.01 9.59
C SER A 744 -29.83 -11.32 10.31
N PRO A 745 -29.52 -10.05 10.02
CA PRO A 745 -28.63 -9.27 10.90
C PRO A 745 -29.20 -9.32 12.32
N PRO A 746 -28.37 -9.46 13.36
CA PRO A 746 -28.86 -9.56 14.73
C PRO A 746 -29.74 -8.35 15.03
N SER A 747 -30.95 -8.60 15.50
CA SER A 747 -32.00 -7.61 15.69
C SER A 747 -31.65 -6.68 16.85
N ASN A 748 -30.92 -5.57 16.62
CA ASN A 748 -30.71 -4.45 17.55
C ASN A 748 -30.51 -4.80 19.05
N GLY A 749 -30.00 -6.00 19.33
CA GLY A 749 -29.91 -6.58 20.66
C GLY A 749 -28.47 -6.98 20.86
N ILE A 750 -27.75 -6.16 21.64
CA ILE A 750 -26.36 -6.37 22.04
C ILE A 750 -26.16 -7.77 22.67
N SER A 751 -27.22 -8.47 23.10
CA SER A 751 -27.16 -9.81 23.71
C SER A 751 -26.84 -10.97 22.78
N ASP A 752 -27.16 -10.92 21.48
CA ASP A 752 -27.04 -12.11 20.61
C ASP A 752 -25.61 -12.32 20.07
N VAL A 753 -24.80 -11.26 20.05
CA VAL A 753 -23.35 -11.33 19.76
C VAL A 753 -22.55 -11.71 21.03
N MET A 754 -23.14 -11.56 22.22
CA MET A 754 -22.50 -11.76 23.54
C MET A 754 -22.29 -13.24 23.95
N HIS A 755 -22.63 -14.23 23.12
CA HIS A 755 -22.62 -15.64 23.55
C HIS A 755 -21.58 -16.54 22.90
N ASN A 756 -20.75 -16.05 21.97
CA ASN A 756 -19.80 -16.89 21.24
C ASN A 756 -18.41 -16.24 21.17
N ASN A 757 -17.63 -16.38 22.25
CA ASN A 757 -16.21 -16.03 22.28
C ASN A 757 -15.40 -17.10 21.55
N VAL A 758 -15.12 -16.88 20.27
CA VAL A 758 -14.33 -17.83 19.46
C VAL A 758 -12.92 -17.97 20.03
N LYS A 759 -12.63 -19.11 20.64
CA LYS A 759 -11.31 -19.45 21.17
C LYS A 759 -10.71 -20.56 20.32
N LEU A 760 -9.52 -20.35 19.78
CA LEU A 760 -8.75 -21.37 19.05
C LEU A 760 -7.38 -21.52 19.70
N GLU A 761 -7.03 -22.70 20.22
CA GLU A 761 -5.77 -22.90 20.95
C GLU A 761 -5.03 -24.16 20.52
N VAL A 762 -3.69 -24.09 20.60
CA VAL A 762 -2.80 -25.25 20.51
C VAL A 762 -2.46 -25.71 21.92
N LYS A 763 -2.82 -26.95 22.22
CA LYS A 763 -2.61 -27.66 23.49
C LYS A 763 -1.68 -28.85 23.30
N SER A 764 -1.27 -29.51 24.38
CA SER A 764 -0.40 -30.70 24.31
C SER A 764 -1.16 -32.00 24.52
N THR A 765 -0.81 -33.05 23.77
CA THR A 765 -1.19 -34.44 24.11
C THR A 765 -0.15 -35.06 25.02
N SER A 766 -0.48 -36.16 25.70
CA SER A 766 0.48 -36.92 26.52
C SER A 766 1.65 -37.52 25.70
N GLY A 767 1.51 -37.61 24.38
CA GLY A 767 2.53 -38.11 23.46
C GLY A 767 3.39 -37.01 22.83
N GLY A 768 3.32 -35.76 23.29
CA GLY A 768 4.15 -34.69 22.72
C GLY A 768 3.63 -34.09 21.41
N TYR A 769 2.40 -34.42 21.01
CA TYR A 769 1.80 -33.86 19.81
C TYR A 769 0.90 -32.67 20.13
N ALA A 770 0.71 -31.80 19.14
CA ALA A 770 -0.23 -30.69 19.22
C ALA A 770 -1.67 -31.22 19.22
N LYS A 771 -2.49 -30.68 20.14
CA LYS A 771 -3.93 -30.86 20.23
C LYS A 771 -4.58 -29.53 19.87
N ILE A 772 -5.45 -29.53 18.87
CA ILE A 772 -6.24 -28.36 18.51
C ILE A 772 -7.45 -28.34 19.44
N THR A 773 -7.75 -27.20 20.06
CA THR A 773 -8.99 -27.01 20.81
C THR A 773 -9.70 -25.76 20.31
N TRP A 774 -11.03 -25.82 20.21
CA TRP A 774 -11.84 -24.67 19.86
C TRP A 774 -13.12 -24.61 20.68
N SER A 775 -13.61 -23.40 20.91
CA SER A 775 -14.91 -23.16 21.55
C SER A 775 -15.49 -21.81 21.12
N GLY A 776 -16.78 -21.60 21.36
CA GLY A 776 -17.47 -20.34 21.08
C GLY A 776 -17.57 -19.99 19.60
N ILE A 777 -17.57 -20.98 18.69
CA ILE A 777 -17.89 -20.74 17.28
C ILE A 777 -19.42 -20.61 17.14
N PRO A 778 -19.95 -19.51 16.58
CA PRO A 778 -21.40 -19.35 16.40
C PRO A 778 -22.04 -20.47 15.58
N GLU A 779 -23.27 -20.89 15.90
CA GLU A 779 -23.96 -21.99 15.20
C GLU A 779 -24.13 -21.75 13.70
N ASN A 780 -24.46 -20.52 13.30
CA ASN A 780 -24.58 -20.12 11.90
C ASN A 780 -23.24 -20.26 11.16
N VAL A 781 -22.12 -19.97 11.83
CA VAL A 781 -20.76 -20.13 11.31
C VAL A 781 -20.36 -21.60 11.27
N ALA A 782 -20.71 -22.37 12.30
CA ALA A 782 -20.40 -23.80 12.35
C ALA A 782 -21.07 -24.59 11.21
N ARG A 783 -22.28 -24.18 10.80
CA ARG A 783 -23.03 -24.75 9.66
C ARG A 783 -22.44 -24.42 8.29
N MET A 784 -21.56 -23.43 8.21
CA MET A 784 -20.77 -23.21 7.00
C MET A 784 -19.74 -24.35 6.86
N LYS A 785 -19.43 -24.80 5.63
CA LYS A 785 -18.51 -25.93 5.37
C LYS A 785 -17.04 -25.59 5.66
N LEU A 786 -16.75 -25.06 6.85
CA LEU A 786 -15.46 -24.57 7.30
C LEU A 786 -14.56 -25.68 7.80
N LYS A 787 -13.26 -25.35 7.86
CA LYS A 787 -12.21 -26.22 8.41
C LYS A 787 -11.44 -25.49 9.49
N ILE A 788 -10.79 -26.27 10.34
CA ILE A 788 -9.81 -25.81 11.31
C ILE A 788 -8.43 -26.33 10.90
N GLY A 789 -7.49 -25.44 10.71
CA GLY A 789 -6.13 -25.73 10.27
C GLY A 789 -5.10 -25.43 11.35
N ILE A 790 -4.07 -26.28 11.47
CA ILE A 790 -2.88 -25.99 12.28
C ILE A 790 -1.73 -25.53 11.38
N TYR A 791 -1.08 -24.43 11.75
CA TYR A 791 -0.06 -23.74 10.98
C TYR A 791 1.24 -23.64 11.76
N LYS A 792 2.36 -23.40 11.05
CA LYS A 792 3.67 -23.13 11.66
C LYS A 792 4.24 -21.83 11.11
N GLY A 793 4.61 -20.91 12.00
CA GLY A 793 5.22 -19.62 11.62
C GLY A 793 4.22 -18.62 11.04
N ARG A 794 4.70 -17.40 10.75
CA ARG A 794 3.84 -16.24 10.43
C ARG A 794 3.44 -16.11 8.97
N THR A 795 4.25 -16.64 8.06
CA THR A 795 4.15 -16.42 6.61
C THR A 795 3.59 -17.62 5.86
N ASN A 796 3.37 -18.75 6.53
CA ASN A 796 2.87 -19.94 5.87
C ASN A 796 1.39 -19.77 5.54
N THR A 797 1.08 -19.84 4.25
CA THR A 797 -0.28 -19.75 3.71
C THR A 797 -1.03 -21.08 3.80
N ASP A 798 -0.29 -22.20 3.91
CA ASP A 798 -0.85 -23.54 3.90
C ASP A 798 -0.83 -24.19 5.30
N PRO A 799 -1.93 -24.85 5.73
CA PRO A 799 -1.98 -25.55 7.00
C PRO A 799 -1.09 -26.81 6.95
N LEU A 800 -0.40 -27.10 8.04
CA LEU A 800 0.29 -28.38 8.23
C LEU A 800 -0.71 -29.55 8.21
N LYS A 801 -1.88 -29.34 8.81
CA LYS A 801 -3.04 -30.24 8.76
C LYS A 801 -4.32 -29.44 8.87
N GLU A 802 -5.37 -29.92 8.20
CA GLU A 802 -6.71 -29.35 8.25
C GLU A 802 -7.74 -30.42 8.65
N TYR A 803 -8.78 -29.99 9.37
CA TYR A 803 -9.85 -30.84 9.83
C TYR A 803 -11.20 -30.17 9.57
N PRO A 804 -12.22 -30.89 9.06
CA PRO A 804 -13.54 -30.31 8.89
C PRO A 804 -14.20 -30.03 10.24
N LEU A 805 -14.87 -28.88 10.37
CA LEU A 805 -15.53 -28.47 11.61
C LEU A 805 -16.79 -29.30 11.92
N LYS A 806 -17.47 -29.80 10.88
CA LYS A 806 -18.65 -30.68 10.96
C LYS A 806 -19.75 -30.13 11.89
N ASP A 807 -20.11 -28.86 11.71
CA ASP A 807 -21.20 -28.21 12.47
C ASP A 807 -20.96 -28.11 13.99
N ARG A 808 -19.70 -28.27 14.45
CA ARG A 808 -19.35 -28.21 15.87
C ARG A 808 -18.92 -26.81 16.30
N THR A 809 -19.64 -26.25 17.28
CA THR A 809 -19.34 -24.95 17.90
C THR A 809 -18.17 -24.99 18.90
N TYR A 810 -17.81 -26.18 19.38
CA TYR A 810 -16.66 -26.45 20.24
C TYR A 810 -16.12 -27.86 20.00
N GLY A 811 -14.88 -28.12 20.40
CA GLY A 811 -14.28 -29.44 20.33
C GLY A 811 -12.78 -29.45 20.51
N SER A 812 -12.22 -30.67 20.41
CA SER A 812 -10.77 -30.88 20.41
C SER A 812 -10.39 -31.98 19.42
N ILE A 813 -9.23 -31.85 18.79
CA ILE A 813 -8.66 -32.82 17.87
C ILE A 813 -7.18 -33.02 18.18
N ASP A 814 -6.81 -34.25 18.50
CA ASP A 814 -5.41 -34.64 18.60
C ASP A 814 -4.81 -34.76 17.20
N THR A 815 -3.65 -34.15 17.00
CA THR A 815 -2.94 -34.19 15.71
C THR A 815 -1.73 -35.13 15.80
N THR A 816 -1.09 -35.36 14.65
CA THR A 816 0.24 -36.02 14.62
C THR A 816 1.37 -34.99 14.44
N VAL A 817 1.08 -33.70 14.55
CA VAL A 817 2.07 -32.63 14.43
C VAL A 817 2.78 -32.52 15.79
N PRO A 818 4.11 -32.69 15.87
CA PRO A 818 4.82 -32.55 17.14
C PRO A 818 4.65 -31.14 17.70
N LEU A 819 4.45 -31.02 19.02
CA LEU A 819 4.26 -29.74 19.68
C LEU A 819 5.54 -28.90 19.54
N ASN A 820 5.43 -27.75 18.88
CA ASN A 820 6.55 -26.89 18.56
C ASN A 820 6.17 -25.42 18.72
N PRO A 821 7.12 -24.56 19.13
CA PRO A 821 6.85 -23.14 19.20
C PRO A 821 6.50 -22.53 17.83
N GLY A 822 5.61 -21.54 17.84
CA GLY A 822 5.09 -20.87 16.65
C GLY A 822 3.98 -21.65 15.93
N LEU A 823 3.51 -22.77 16.50
CA LEU A 823 2.26 -23.40 16.05
C LEU A 823 1.07 -22.54 16.43
N HIS A 824 0.09 -22.42 15.54
CA HIS A 824 -1.18 -21.74 15.83
C HIS A 824 -2.31 -22.38 15.04
N VAL A 825 -3.54 -22.04 15.42
CA VAL A 825 -4.76 -22.58 14.80
C VAL A 825 -5.47 -21.47 14.02
N GLN A 826 -6.00 -21.81 12.86
CA GLN A 826 -6.87 -20.92 12.09
C GLN A 826 -8.20 -21.62 11.78
N LEU A 827 -9.31 -20.89 11.95
CA LEU A 827 -10.59 -21.22 11.34
C LEU A 827 -10.56 -20.67 9.91
N LEU A 828 -10.87 -21.50 8.94
CA LEU A 828 -10.64 -21.16 7.53
C LEU A 828 -11.70 -21.75 6.61
N GLN A 829 -11.90 -21.07 5.50
CA GLN A 829 -12.60 -21.58 4.33
C GLN A 829 -11.56 -22.01 3.31
N SER A 830 -11.70 -23.22 2.78
CA SER A 830 -10.79 -23.73 1.76
C SER A 830 -11.54 -23.89 0.45
N GLU A 831 -11.15 -23.16 -0.58
CA GLU A 831 -11.70 -23.27 -1.92
C GLU A 831 -10.72 -24.01 -2.81
N LYS A 832 -11.15 -25.17 -3.31
CA LYS A 832 -10.34 -25.94 -4.27
C LYS A 832 -10.59 -25.36 -5.64
N ILE A 833 -9.72 -24.47 -6.07
CA ILE A 833 -9.75 -23.94 -7.42
C ILE A 833 -8.95 -24.90 -8.30
N PRO A 834 -9.54 -25.44 -9.37
CA PRO A 834 -8.82 -26.27 -10.32
C PRO A 834 -7.69 -25.42 -10.94
N TYR A 835 -6.44 -25.80 -10.71
CA TYR A 835 -5.27 -25.18 -11.33
C TYR A 835 -4.58 -26.29 -12.13
N TYR A 836 -5.01 -26.49 -13.38
CA TYR A 836 -4.72 -27.66 -14.22
C TYR A 836 -5.40 -28.95 -13.74
N PHE A 837 -5.76 -29.84 -14.68
CA PHE A 837 -6.58 -31.04 -14.43
C PHE A 837 -5.95 -32.05 -13.44
N PHE A 838 -4.65 -31.92 -13.13
CA PHE A 838 -3.92 -32.76 -12.20
C PHE A 838 -3.56 -32.11 -10.86
N PHE A 839 -3.63 -30.77 -10.74
CA PHE A 839 -3.29 -30.07 -9.50
C PHE A 839 -4.48 -29.24 -9.01
N ARG A 840 -4.87 -29.46 -7.76
CA ARG A 840 -5.89 -28.64 -7.09
C ARG A 840 -5.16 -27.72 -6.15
N THR A 841 -5.06 -26.44 -6.48
CA THR A 841 -4.58 -25.44 -5.53
C THR A 841 -5.73 -25.13 -4.59
N THR A 842 -5.50 -25.35 -3.31
CA THR A 842 -6.48 -25.05 -2.28
C THR A 842 -6.19 -23.64 -1.79
N TYR A 843 -7.09 -22.70 -2.07
CA TYR A 843 -6.99 -21.35 -1.55
C TYR A 843 -7.63 -21.32 -0.16
N TYR A 844 -6.89 -20.75 0.79
CA TYR A 844 -7.30 -20.68 2.17
C TYR A 844 -7.66 -19.23 2.53
N THR A 845 -8.93 -19.01 2.83
CA THR A 845 -9.41 -17.75 3.41
C THR A 845 -9.45 -17.93 4.93
N MET A 846 -8.59 -17.20 5.63
CA MET A 846 -8.57 -17.19 7.10
C MET A 846 -9.76 -16.37 7.62
N ILE A 847 -10.55 -17.00 8.48
CA ILE A 847 -11.73 -16.41 9.14
C ILE A 847 -11.36 -15.95 10.54
N TRP A 848 -10.63 -16.79 11.28
CA TRP A 848 -10.17 -16.49 12.63
C TRP A 848 -8.81 -17.12 12.88
N LYS A 849 -7.95 -16.45 13.63
CA LYS A 849 -6.62 -16.93 14.01
C LYS A 849 -6.45 -16.94 15.52
N GLY A 850 -5.97 -18.05 16.07
CA GLY A 850 -5.59 -18.18 17.48
C GLY A 850 -4.14 -17.76 17.76
N PRO A 851 -3.74 -17.67 19.05
CA PRO A 851 -2.38 -17.34 19.47
C PRO A 851 -1.34 -18.32 18.93
N GLU A 852 -0.12 -17.81 18.72
CA GLU A 852 1.07 -18.62 18.51
C GLU A 852 1.51 -19.27 19.83
N LEU A 853 1.78 -20.57 19.79
CA LEU A 853 2.32 -21.32 20.92
C LEU A 853 3.73 -20.82 21.24
N ASP A 854 3.92 -20.35 22.47
CA ASP A 854 5.24 -20.09 23.06
C ASP A 854 5.91 -21.41 23.46
N GLU A 855 7.25 -21.46 23.36
CA GLU A 855 8.02 -22.67 23.67
C GLU A 855 7.93 -23.09 25.15
N ALA A 856 7.69 -22.15 26.07
CA ALA A 856 7.53 -22.42 27.49
C ALA A 856 6.07 -22.23 27.96
N ASN A 857 5.13 -22.23 27.02
CA ASN A 857 3.70 -22.02 27.27
C ASN A 857 3.40 -20.73 28.05
N GLY A 858 4.18 -19.67 27.81
CA GLY A 858 4.02 -18.36 28.48
C GLY A 858 4.56 -18.30 29.91
N ILE A 859 5.22 -19.36 30.40
CA ILE A 859 5.71 -19.44 31.77
C ILE A 859 7.16 -18.93 31.86
N PRO A 860 7.46 -17.89 32.65
CA PRO A 860 8.83 -17.39 32.83
C PRO A 860 9.73 -18.37 33.61
N PRO A 861 11.07 -18.23 33.54
CA PRO A 861 11.99 -19.06 34.31
C PRO A 861 11.79 -18.94 35.83
N VAL A 862 11.90 -20.05 36.56
CA VAL A 862 11.83 -20.09 38.03
C VAL A 862 13.23 -19.96 38.63
N ASN A 863 13.39 -19.13 39.67
CA ASN A 863 14.67 -18.97 40.35
C ASN A 863 15.13 -20.23 41.09
N ILE A 864 16.43 -20.50 41.02
CA ILE A 864 17.09 -21.52 41.83
C ILE A 864 17.44 -20.90 43.19
N ARG A 865 16.78 -21.38 44.25
CA ARG A 865 16.88 -20.78 45.59
C ARG A 865 18.33 -20.71 46.08
N GLY A 866 18.81 -19.49 46.32
CA GLY A 866 20.15 -19.19 46.85
C GLY A 866 21.24 -19.01 45.79
N TYR A 867 20.89 -19.00 44.50
CA TYR A 867 21.86 -18.90 43.40
C TYR A 867 21.42 -17.87 42.35
N GLN A 868 22.39 -17.28 41.65
CA GLN A 868 22.14 -16.34 40.54
C GLN A 868 21.84 -17.11 39.24
N SER A 869 20.84 -17.98 39.30
CA SER A 869 20.42 -18.82 38.19
C SER A 869 18.94 -19.18 38.24
N SER A 870 18.38 -19.54 37.10
CA SER A 870 16.96 -19.91 36.96
C SER A 870 16.79 -21.10 36.03
N LEU A 871 15.72 -21.87 36.23
CA LEU A 871 15.35 -23.05 35.46
C LEU A 871 14.07 -22.78 34.68
N GLN A 872 13.98 -23.24 33.43
CA GLN A 872 12.74 -23.18 32.66
C GLN A 872 12.51 -24.50 31.92
N LEU A 873 11.26 -24.96 31.95
CA LEU A 873 10.78 -26.06 31.10
C LEU A 873 10.29 -25.46 29.78
N TYR A 874 10.69 -26.04 28.66
CA TYR A 874 10.21 -25.66 27.34
C TYR A 874 10.01 -26.89 26.46
N THR A 875 9.37 -26.71 25.30
CA THR A 875 9.18 -27.78 24.32
C THR A 875 9.97 -27.57 23.05
N LYS A 876 10.53 -28.66 22.54
CA LYS A 876 11.12 -28.75 21.21
C LYS A 876 10.76 -30.10 20.60
N ASN A 877 10.22 -30.10 19.39
CA ASN A 877 9.82 -31.30 18.65
C ASN A 877 8.90 -32.25 19.43
N GLY A 878 8.04 -31.73 20.32
CA GLY A 878 7.15 -32.54 21.14
C GLY A 878 7.80 -33.16 22.38
N TYR A 879 9.05 -32.83 22.67
CA TYR A 879 9.74 -33.28 23.86
C TYR A 879 9.84 -32.17 24.89
N ALA A 880 9.93 -32.58 26.15
CA ALA A 880 10.22 -31.73 27.28
C ALA A 880 11.73 -31.44 27.30
N CYS A 881 12.08 -30.18 27.38
CA CYS A 881 13.45 -29.71 27.42
C CYS A 881 13.61 -28.79 28.63
N ALA A 882 14.82 -28.75 29.18
CA ALA A 882 15.14 -27.88 30.30
C ALA A 882 16.22 -26.89 29.87
N ARG A 883 16.11 -25.64 30.32
CA ARG A 883 17.18 -24.67 30.17
C ARG A 883 17.49 -23.94 31.46
N LEU A 884 18.77 -23.69 31.65
CA LEU A 884 19.34 -22.94 32.76
C LEU A 884 19.76 -21.56 32.25
N TYR A 885 19.28 -20.53 32.95
CA TYR A 885 19.75 -19.16 32.82
C TYR A 885 20.80 -18.94 33.89
N ILE A 886 22.06 -18.75 33.50
CA ILE A 886 23.16 -18.52 34.43
C ILE A 886 23.61 -17.07 34.30
N LYS A 887 23.55 -16.29 35.38
CA LYS A 887 24.01 -14.90 35.33
C LYS A 887 25.52 -14.87 35.07
N LYS A 888 26.01 -14.01 34.18
CA LYS A 888 27.44 -13.89 33.84
C LYS A 888 28.32 -13.53 35.04
N SER A 889 27.75 -12.88 36.07
CA SER A 889 28.43 -12.63 37.34
C SER A 889 28.70 -13.89 38.17
N PHE A 890 27.98 -14.99 37.92
CA PHE A 890 28.13 -16.25 38.62
C PHE A 890 29.25 -17.12 38.02
N MET A 891 30.48 -16.58 38.01
CA MET A 891 31.60 -17.14 37.24
C MET A 891 32.01 -18.57 37.64
N ASN A 892 31.83 -18.96 38.91
CA ASN A 892 32.21 -20.29 39.42
C ASN A 892 31.06 -21.30 39.42
N TRP A 893 29.97 -21.04 38.70
CA TRP A 893 28.75 -21.84 38.77
C TRP A 893 28.97 -23.33 38.48
N LYS A 894 29.85 -23.70 37.54
CA LYS A 894 30.13 -25.11 37.22
C LYS A 894 30.73 -25.88 38.40
N ASN A 895 31.56 -25.22 39.22
CA ASN A 895 32.11 -25.84 40.43
C ASN A 895 31.03 -25.99 41.50
N VAL A 896 30.17 -24.98 41.65
CA VAL A 896 29.05 -25.01 42.60
C VAL A 896 27.99 -26.04 42.21
N PHE A 897 27.74 -26.22 40.92
CA PHE A 897 26.76 -27.15 40.35
C PHE A 897 27.39 -28.46 39.84
N ASN A 898 28.62 -28.77 40.25
CA ASN A 898 29.34 -29.96 39.77
C ASN A 898 28.61 -31.28 40.09
N ASN A 899 27.82 -31.30 41.18
CA ASN A 899 26.96 -32.42 41.56
C ASN A 899 25.46 -32.07 41.47
N ALA A 900 25.13 -30.99 40.77
CA ALA A 900 23.75 -30.58 40.56
C ALA A 900 23.20 -31.19 39.27
N TRP A 901 21.92 -31.52 39.28
CA TRP A 901 21.25 -32.17 38.17
C TRP A 901 19.83 -31.67 38.02
N VAL A 902 19.34 -31.72 36.79
CA VAL A 902 17.96 -31.38 36.46
C VAL A 902 17.26 -32.65 36.02
N ALA A 903 16.09 -32.91 36.58
CA ALA A 903 15.25 -34.04 36.23
C ALA A 903 13.91 -33.59 35.65
N ILE A 904 13.39 -34.40 34.72
CA ILE A 904 12.07 -34.22 34.12
C ILE A 904 11.14 -35.30 34.65
N TYR A 905 9.95 -34.88 35.08
CA TYR A 905 8.92 -35.71 35.69
C TYR A 905 7.68 -35.72 34.80
N ALA A 906 6.96 -36.85 34.77
CA ALA A 906 5.77 -37.00 33.95
C ALA A 906 4.50 -36.42 34.61
N SER A 907 4.47 -36.37 35.94
CA SER A 907 3.34 -35.84 36.71
C SER A 907 3.78 -34.81 37.74
N LYS A 908 2.89 -33.84 38.03
CA LYS A 908 3.06 -32.88 39.11
C LYS A 908 3.21 -33.53 40.49
N THR A 909 2.61 -34.71 40.66
CA THR A 909 2.56 -35.47 41.93
C THR A 909 3.73 -36.43 42.13
N ASP A 910 4.66 -36.55 41.18
CA ASP A 910 5.77 -37.50 41.30
C ASP A 910 6.73 -37.12 42.42
N ASP A 911 7.16 -38.09 43.22
CA ASP A 911 8.24 -37.92 44.20
C ASP A 911 9.57 -37.62 43.51
N ASN A 912 10.51 -36.96 44.22
CA ASN A 912 11.80 -36.55 43.64
C ASN A 912 12.62 -37.71 43.04
N ALA A 913 12.42 -38.95 43.51
CA ALA A 913 13.08 -40.15 43.01
C ALA A 913 12.43 -40.77 41.76
N LYS A 914 11.24 -40.32 41.35
CA LYS A 914 10.45 -40.90 40.24
C LYS A 914 10.60 -40.13 38.92
N TYR A 915 11.75 -39.48 38.71
CA TYR A 915 12.03 -38.78 37.45
C TYR A 915 12.10 -39.78 36.28
N LYS A 916 11.80 -39.29 35.07
CA LYS A 916 11.87 -40.10 33.84
C LYS A 916 13.26 -40.04 33.22
N GLU A 917 13.81 -38.85 33.18
CA GLU A 917 15.13 -38.58 32.62
C GLU A 917 15.78 -37.48 33.45
N TYR A 918 17.10 -37.46 33.46
CA TYR A 918 17.88 -36.44 34.14
C TYR A 918 19.18 -36.19 33.39
N GLU A 919 19.74 -35.01 33.62
CA GLU A 919 21.07 -34.65 33.16
C GLU A 919 21.78 -33.78 34.20
N TRP A 920 23.09 -33.96 34.31
CA TRP A 920 23.93 -33.13 35.15
C TRP A 920 23.96 -31.70 34.60
N SER A 921 23.80 -30.71 35.47
CA SER A 921 23.69 -29.30 35.05
C SER A 921 24.93 -28.81 34.28
N ILE A 922 26.10 -29.39 34.54
CA ILE A 922 27.36 -29.07 33.86
C ILE A 922 27.45 -29.60 32.43
N ASN A 923 26.60 -30.58 32.07
CA ASN A 923 26.54 -31.22 30.75
C ASN A 923 25.56 -30.52 29.80
N PHE A 924 24.77 -29.56 30.29
CA PHE A 924 23.88 -28.78 29.44
C PHE A 924 24.69 -28.03 28.38
N GLU A 925 24.19 -27.99 27.15
CA GLU A 925 24.87 -27.36 26.03
C GLU A 925 24.61 -25.84 26.02
N LYS A 926 25.65 -25.05 25.77
CA LYS A 926 25.50 -23.59 25.66
C LYS A 926 24.73 -23.25 24.38
N SER A 927 23.66 -22.45 24.48
CA SER A 927 22.87 -22.04 23.33
C SER A 927 23.68 -21.07 22.43
N PRO A 928 23.69 -21.26 21.08
CA PRO A 928 24.51 -20.46 20.16
C PRO A 928 23.84 -19.15 19.70
N LYS A 929 22.58 -18.89 20.06
CA LYS A 929 21.81 -17.70 19.62
C LYS A 929 21.57 -16.77 20.79
N ASP A 930 22.43 -15.76 20.92
CA ASP A 930 22.20 -14.64 21.82
C ASP A 930 21.29 -13.60 21.14
N ASP A 931 19.97 -13.85 21.13
CA ASP A 931 18.98 -12.75 21.07
C ASP A 931 18.97 -12.03 22.45
N CYS A 932 20.16 -11.54 22.82
CA CYS A 932 20.51 -10.60 23.89
C CYS A 932 19.81 -10.71 25.26
N PRO A 933 20.24 -11.63 26.14
CA PRO A 933 20.28 -11.36 27.57
C PRO A 933 21.71 -10.91 27.93
N LEU A 934 21.97 -9.59 27.95
CA LEU A 934 23.31 -9.02 28.23
C LEU A 934 23.95 -9.60 29.51
N ASP A 935 23.12 -10.07 30.46
CA ASP A 935 23.54 -10.56 31.77
C ASP A 935 23.50 -12.08 31.95
N TYR A 936 23.00 -12.86 31.00
CA TYR A 936 22.85 -14.31 31.18
C TYR A 936 23.52 -15.13 30.07
N GLU A 937 23.95 -16.34 30.45
CA GLU A 937 24.30 -17.42 29.53
C GLU A 937 23.22 -18.49 29.63
N ILE A 938 22.71 -18.95 28.49
CA ILE A 938 21.66 -19.97 28.43
C ILE A 938 22.28 -21.32 28.11
N TYR A 939 22.02 -22.31 28.97
CA TYR A 939 22.43 -23.70 28.80
C TYR A 939 21.18 -24.57 28.65
N GLN A 940 21.16 -25.49 27.69
CA GLN A 940 19.97 -26.24 27.27
C GLN A 940 20.23 -27.74 27.31
N TYR A 941 19.18 -28.50 27.61
CA TYR A 941 19.17 -29.95 27.59
C TYR A 941 17.86 -30.43 26.96
N GLU A 942 17.99 -31.30 25.97
CA GLU A 942 16.90 -31.90 25.22
C GLU A 942 16.73 -33.34 25.69
N SER A 943 15.61 -33.62 26.36
CA SER A 943 15.30 -34.98 26.81
C SER A 943 14.52 -35.75 25.75
N SER A 944 14.39 -37.06 25.97
CA SER A 944 13.51 -37.96 25.21
C SER A 944 12.11 -38.09 25.83
N VAL A 945 11.80 -37.33 26.89
CA VAL A 945 10.50 -37.34 27.56
C VAL A 945 9.51 -36.48 26.77
N HIS A 946 8.37 -37.02 26.38
CA HIS A 946 7.33 -36.25 25.71
C HIS A 946 6.77 -35.13 26.61
N ILE A 947 6.59 -33.95 26.04
CA ILE A 947 5.88 -32.87 26.74
C ILE A 947 4.39 -33.18 26.77
N GLY A 948 3.72 -32.89 27.88
CA GLY A 948 2.29 -33.16 28.04
C GLY A 948 1.80 -32.69 29.40
N LEU A 949 0.50 -32.81 29.63
CA LEU A 949 -0.14 -32.37 30.87
C LEU A 949 0.56 -32.93 32.12
N GLY A 950 1.00 -32.02 33.00
CA GLY A 950 1.62 -32.37 34.28
C GLY A 950 3.14 -32.52 34.26
N VAL A 951 3.78 -32.47 33.07
CA VAL A 951 5.24 -32.57 32.96
C VAL A 951 5.91 -31.38 33.63
N GLN A 952 6.99 -31.61 34.38
CA GLN A 952 7.73 -30.57 35.11
C GLN A 952 9.22 -30.87 35.13
N ALA A 953 10.04 -29.82 35.30
CA ALA A 953 11.46 -29.95 35.58
C ALA A 953 11.78 -29.53 37.03
N ARG A 954 12.71 -30.22 37.67
CA ARG A 954 13.21 -29.87 39.01
C ARG A 954 14.73 -29.84 39.04
N PHE A 955 15.28 -28.88 39.79
CA PHE A 955 16.72 -28.73 39.99
C PHE A 955 17.10 -29.25 41.38
N MET A 956 18.05 -30.18 41.42
CA MET A 956 18.64 -30.75 42.62
C MET A 956 20.08 -30.28 42.76
N LEU A 957 20.45 -29.76 43.93
CA LEU A 957 21.80 -29.21 44.15
C LEU A 957 22.87 -30.29 44.35
N THR A 958 22.50 -31.42 44.93
CA THR A 958 23.40 -32.55 45.21
C THR A 958 22.84 -33.84 44.61
N SER A 959 23.60 -34.92 44.68
CA SER A 959 23.15 -36.26 44.26
C SER A 959 21.95 -36.79 45.06
N HIS A 960 21.53 -36.13 46.15
CA HIS A 960 20.39 -36.52 46.96
C HIS A 960 19.07 -35.87 46.49
N TYR A 961 18.01 -36.68 46.45
CA TYR A 961 16.64 -36.26 46.08
C TYR A 961 16.04 -35.20 47.00
N GLY A 962 16.53 -35.03 48.22
CA GLY A 962 16.07 -33.99 49.16
C GLY A 962 16.63 -32.60 48.88
N SER A 963 17.52 -32.44 47.91
CA SER A 963 18.27 -31.19 47.66
C SER A 963 17.59 -30.23 46.66
N GLU A 964 16.25 -30.31 46.52
CA GLU A 964 15.50 -29.51 45.55
C GLU A 964 15.64 -28.00 45.81
N LYS A 965 16.15 -27.27 44.82
CA LYS A 965 16.29 -25.80 44.87
C LYS A 965 15.33 -25.06 43.95
N ALA A 966 14.82 -25.72 42.91
CA ALA A 966 13.80 -25.17 42.02
C ALA A 966 12.88 -26.26 41.47
N ARG A 967 11.65 -25.86 41.15
CA ARG A 967 10.61 -26.67 40.51
C ARG A 967 9.83 -25.78 39.56
N THR A 968 9.73 -26.18 38.29
CA THR A 968 8.93 -25.43 37.31
C THR A 968 7.44 -25.64 37.57
N ALA A 969 6.60 -24.73 37.07
CA ALA A 969 5.18 -25.03 36.93
C ALA A 969 4.99 -26.31 36.10
N PRO A 970 3.99 -27.15 36.41
CA PRO A 970 3.64 -28.25 35.54
C PRO A 970 3.12 -27.72 34.22
N TRP A 971 3.44 -28.41 33.12
CA TRP A 971 2.93 -28.08 31.81
C TRP A 971 1.41 -28.24 31.81
N GLU A 972 0.70 -27.14 31.60
CA GLU A 972 -0.76 -27.13 31.54
C GLU A 972 -1.25 -27.59 30.17
N GLU A 973 -2.50 -28.03 30.11
CA GLU A 973 -3.09 -28.56 28.87
C GLU A 973 -3.06 -27.52 27.77
#